data_AF-A0A9W7YU71-F1
#
_entry.id   AF-A0A9W7YU71-F1
#
_cell.length_a   1.000
_cell.length_b   1.000
_cell.length_c   1.000
_cell.angle_alpha   90.00
_cell.angle_beta   90.00
_cell.angle_gamma   90.00
#
_symmetry.space_group_name_H-M   'P 1'
#
loop_
_entity.id
_entity.type
_entity.pdbx_description
1 polymer ?
#
loop_
_entity_poly.entity_id
_entity_poly.type
_entity_poly.pdbx_seq_one_letter_code
_entity_poly.pdbx_strand_id
1 'polypeptide(L)'
;MSTLNSGEFQERLFADKCRRMHTHLLGTRSLLRDIGEYNRTKWPVHYPLARVAHNGLKRSSSVLASEATMVDTPQALRRAQTTDEIPDSEARLLDGSDLSVLKLDLRLSYHAESDVMGSLEESSIARLLDERLAQCEGHIDKLLARIADKSSKILVTGDLNAGKSTLVNALVRRDILPRDQQPCTMLFCEVVDASLNAGVEEIHAVPSIAAYDRNDASSFVRVRSEDLEDVVMENDEHFQQLKIYTNERPSEHGSLLHNGVVDVALIDSPGLNRDSLKTTQLFARQEEIDVVVFVVNAENHFTLSGQDFLLNAGNEKAHIFIVVNRFDAIRRRDRCERMVLDQIRDLSPLTYAERSDLVHFVSAHEQLAGGSAAFARMEHCLRSFTLEQRFKSKLAPAQRYTSNVLHDVCFLAAENVGAATRRIQEINSVLRDNMPRYEALLEQRTDASQRAEHVLDSGCAEVRRHTAAHLATTQLHLQDAADKVAYGGLLALWTYAENVLLAIVRHVEHEVAECDRFACFTIQHARAELAELEAQRCSLGELSDSLHVGSESDDVTSVTASQIASIGTISNALDTAQLELSDFIDLDLSRNWGTLTSLSASLGLFASKSVAANAFSLLRLSSSVGTTTARRMVATAAVLIGAGSVFYIVSDMDATVRRKLAQRVALMLDAEGFVEHHAERLTTEASRAIRPFAWHLQHNFQRMVEAEEHKRADHLHRRRAAQDSQIYFDELRAKAQELALAVQSITADL
;
A
#
# COMPACT_ATOMS: atom_id res chain seq x y z
N MET A 1 23.40 -33.37 -53.02
CA MET A 1 22.19 -33.78 -52.29
C MET A 1 22.17 -33.35 -50.82
N SER A 2 23.31 -33.07 -50.16
CA SER A 2 23.34 -32.58 -48.76
C SER A 2 23.12 -31.07 -48.58
N THR A 3 23.37 -30.24 -49.61
CA THR A 3 23.28 -28.78 -49.55
C THR A 3 21.89 -28.20 -49.86
N LEU A 4 20.97 -29.02 -50.39
CA LEU A 4 19.61 -28.57 -50.72
C LEU A 4 18.72 -28.50 -49.48
N ASN A 5 18.97 -29.36 -48.48
CA ASN A 5 18.23 -29.34 -47.21
C ASN A 5 18.69 -28.23 -46.25
N SER A 6 19.87 -27.63 -46.44
CA SER A 6 20.39 -26.62 -45.51
C SER A 6 19.70 -25.28 -45.65
N GLY A 7 19.33 -24.86 -46.87
CA GLY A 7 18.65 -23.58 -47.12
C GLY A 7 17.24 -23.52 -46.53
N GLU A 8 16.40 -24.52 -46.84
CA GLU A 8 15.05 -24.61 -46.25
C GLU A 8 15.09 -24.77 -44.72
N PHE A 9 16.10 -25.46 -44.19
CA PHE A 9 16.29 -25.60 -42.75
C PHE A 9 16.63 -24.26 -42.09
N GLN A 10 17.53 -23.47 -42.69
CA GLN A 10 17.88 -22.13 -42.21
C GLN A 10 16.68 -21.17 -42.24
N GLU A 11 15.86 -21.23 -43.30
CA GLU A 11 14.64 -20.44 -43.42
C GLU A 11 13.62 -20.79 -42.31
N ARG A 12 13.38 -22.08 -42.06
CA ARG A 12 12.48 -22.53 -40.98
C ARG A 12 13.01 -22.16 -39.60
N LEU A 13 14.31 -22.30 -39.38
CA LEU A 13 14.97 -21.91 -38.14
C LEU A 13 14.83 -20.41 -37.89
N PHE A 14 15.01 -19.59 -38.93
CA PHE A 14 14.83 -18.15 -38.86
C PHE A 14 13.38 -17.79 -38.50
N ALA A 15 12.40 -18.40 -39.18
CA ALA A 15 10.98 -18.18 -38.90
C ALA A 15 10.62 -18.52 -37.44
N ASP A 16 11.17 -19.61 -36.91
CA ASP A 16 10.98 -20.00 -35.51
C ASP A 16 11.64 -18.99 -34.55
N LYS A 17 12.89 -18.61 -34.79
CA LYS A 17 13.61 -17.59 -33.99
C LYS A 17 12.85 -16.25 -33.97
N CYS A 18 12.34 -15.78 -35.11
CA CYS A 18 11.52 -14.56 -35.19
C CYS A 18 10.22 -14.69 -34.39
N ARG A 19 9.52 -15.83 -34.50
CA ARG A 19 8.28 -16.08 -33.75
C ARG A 19 8.54 -16.07 -32.25
N ARG A 20 9.60 -16.76 -31.80
CA ARG A 20 10.01 -16.79 -30.40
C ARG A 20 10.38 -15.40 -29.89
N MET A 21 11.17 -14.64 -30.64
CA MET A 21 11.51 -13.26 -30.27
C MET A 21 10.27 -12.38 -30.16
N HIS A 22 9.33 -12.50 -31.11
CA HIS A 22 8.08 -11.76 -31.06
C HIS A 22 7.28 -12.10 -29.78
N THR A 23 7.21 -13.38 -29.39
CA THR A 23 6.59 -13.79 -28.12
C THR A 23 7.32 -13.21 -26.90
N HIS A 24 8.66 -13.21 -26.88
CA HIS A 24 9.44 -12.67 -25.77
C HIS A 24 9.33 -11.14 -25.64
N LEU A 25 9.26 -10.42 -26.76
CA LEU A 25 8.98 -8.98 -26.78
C LEU A 25 7.60 -8.66 -26.20
N LEU A 26 6.57 -9.42 -26.57
CA LEU A 26 5.24 -9.28 -25.98
C LEU A 26 5.24 -9.56 -24.48
N GLY A 27 5.97 -10.60 -24.05
CA GLY A 27 6.16 -10.91 -22.62
C GLY A 27 6.86 -9.78 -21.87
N THR A 28 7.93 -9.22 -22.46
CA THR A 28 8.67 -8.07 -21.90
C THR A 28 7.77 -6.84 -21.79
N ARG A 29 6.97 -6.55 -22.82
CA ARG A 29 5.99 -5.45 -22.78
C ARG A 29 4.96 -5.64 -21.67
N SER A 30 4.41 -6.84 -21.51
CA SER A 30 3.47 -7.15 -20.41
C SER A 30 4.13 -6.90 -19.05
N LEU A 31 5.39 -7.32 -18.90
CA LEU A 31 6.13 -7.17 -17.65
C LEU A 31 6.37 -5.68 -17.32
N LEU A 32 6.75 -4.85 -18.30
CA LEU A 32 6.88 -3.40 -18.10
C LEU A 32 5.56 -2.74 -17.69
N ARG A 33 4.45 -3.18 -18.32
CA ARG A 33 3.11 -2.69 -17.99
C ARG A 33 2.70 -3.05 -16.57
N ASP A 34 2.98 -4.28 -16.15
CA ASP A 34 2.70 -4.76 -14.79
C ASP A 34 3.47 -3.94 -13.74
N ILE A 35 4.74 -3.59 -14.03
CA ILE A 35 5.54 -2.70 -13.16
C ILE A 35 4.91 -1.32 -13.07
N GLY A 36 4.52 -0.72 -14.21
CA GLY A 36 3.90 0.60 -14.24
C GLY A 36 2.52 0.65 -13.57
N GLU A 37 1.75 -0.44 -13.61
CA GLU A 37 0.49 -0.54 -12.86
C GLU A 37 0.75 -0.69 -11.35
N TYR A 38 1.73 -1.51 -10.97
CA TYR A 38 2.11 -1.71 -9.57
C TYR A 38 2.62 -0.41 -8.92
N ASN A 39 3.46 0.34 -9.64
CA ASN A 39 4.00 1.63 -9.23
C ASN A 39 2.91 2.68 -8.93
N ARG A 40 1.82 2.67 -9.71
CA ARG A 40 0.71 3.62 -9.57
C ARG A 40 -0.29 3.26 -8.47
N THR A 41 -0.49 1.97 -8.20
CA THR A 41 -1.62 1.49 -7.40
C THR A 41 -1.26 0.98 -6.02
N LYS A 42 -0.11 0.31 -5.86
CA LYS A 42 0.20 -0.45 -4.65
C LYS A 42 1.40 0.11 -3.90
N TRP A 43 2.52 0.31 -4.60
CA TRP A 43 3.78 0.65 -3.96
C TRP A 43 4.68 1.43 -4.92
N PRO A 44 5.15 2.63 -4.53
CA PRO A 44 6.07 3.41 -5.35
C PRO A 44 7.39 2.65 -5.49
N VAL A 45 7.79 2.39 -6.73
CA VAL A 45 9.03 1.67 -7.04
C VAL A 45 10.22 2.53 -6.63
N HIS A 46 11.06 2.01 -5.74
CA HIS A 46 12.28 2.70 -5.32
C HIS A 46 13.32 2.64 -6.44
N TYR A 47 13.76 3.81 -6.90
CA TYR A 47 14.81 3.94 -7.90
C TYR A 47 16.17 4.22 -7.23
N PRO A 48 17.23 3.46 -7.53
CA PRO A 48 18.53 3.60 -6.87
C PRO A 48 19.30 4.85 -7.33
N LEU A 49 19.17 5.97 -6.60
CA LEU A 49 19.85 7.24 -6.89
C LEU A 49 21.37 7.24 -6.57
N ALA A 50 21.74 6.65 -5.43
CA ALA A 50 23.09 6.77 -4.86
C ALA A 50 24.19 6.09 -5.69
N ARG A 51 23.86 5.05 -6.45
CA ARG A 51 24.82 4.35 -7.32
C ARG A 51 25.01 5.03 -8.68
N VAL A 52 23.97 5.67 -9.21
CA VAL A 52 24.03 6.37 -10.51
C VAL A 52 24.86 7.65 -10.43
N ALA A 53 24.89 8.32 -9.27
CA ALA A 53 25.66 9.55 -9.06
C ALA A 53 27.18 9.34 -9.02
N HIS A 54 27.67 8.18 -8.57
CA HIS A 54 29.10 7.92 -8.36
C HIS A 54 29.92 7.84 -9.67
N ASN A 55 29.28 7.59 -10.82
CA ASN A 55 29.97 7.49 -12.12
C ASN A 55 29.76 8.71 -13.05
N GLY A 56 28.88 9.67 -12.69
CA GLY A 56 28.65 10.90 -13.46
C GLY A 56 29.75 11.95 -13.33
N LEU A 57 30.62 11.83 -12.32
CA LEU A 57 31.70 12.78 -12.00
C LEU A 57 33.04 12.40 -12.65
N LYS A 58 33.03 12.17 -13.96
CA LYS A 58 34.25 12.20 -14.80
C LYS A 58 34.01 12.98 -16.09
N ARG A 59 33.59 14.25 -15.98
CA ARG A 59 33.69 15.20 -17.10
C ARG A 59 34.16 16.58 -16.64
N SER A 60 35.45 16.82 -16.89
CA SER A 60 36.03 18.05 -17.44
C SER A 60 35.69 19.38 -16.75
N SER A 61 36.27 19.62 -15.58
CA SER A 61 36.48 20.98 -15.07
C SER A 61 37.63 21.65 -15.84
N SER A 62 37.33 22.24 -16.99
CA SER A 62 38.27 23.13 -17.69
C SER A 62 37.54 24.37 -18.22
N VAL A 63 36.98 25.17 -17.32
CA VAL A 63 36.76 26.60 -17.58
C VAL A 63 36.92 27.32 -16.25
N LEU A 64 38.04 28.03 -16.10
CA LEU A 64 38.17 29.30 -15.38
C LEU A 64 39.65 29.72 -15.44
N ALA A 65 40.05 30.34 -16.56
CA ALA A 65 41.19 31.25 -16.60
C ALA A 65 41.11 32.17 -17.83
N SER A 66 40.87 33.45 -17.52
CA SER A 66 41.40 34.66 -18.13
C SER A 66 41.17 35.03 -19.61
N GLU A 67 40.68 36.26 -19.72
CA GLU A 67 41.09 37.33 -20.65
C GLU A 67 40.37 37.54 -21.99
N ALA A 68 39.99 38.80 -22.14
CA ALA A 68 39.34 39.44 -23.24
C ALA A 68 40.26 39.54 -24.47
N THR A 69 39.72 39.27 -25.66
CA THR A 69 39.84 40.13 -26.83
C THR A 69 38.95 39.59 -27.96
N MET A 70 38.23 40.50 -28.61
CA MET A 70 37.36 40.25 -29.75
C MET A 70 38.17 39.95 -31.01
N VAL A 71 37.84 38.86 -31.73
CA VAL A 71 37.96 38.78 -33.20
C VAL A 71 36.86 37.86 -33.76
N ASP A 72 36.26 38.35 -34.83
CA ASP A 72 35.12 37.90 -35.62
C ASP A 72 35.44 36.65 -36.49
N THR A 73 34.57 35.62 -36.50
CA THR A 73 34.43 34.64 -37.62
C THR A 73 33.17 33.76 -37.44
N PRO A 74 32.46 33.39 -38.52
CA PRO A 74 31.06 32.96 -38.45
C PRO A 74 30.86 31.49 -38.02
N GLN A 75 29.80 31.29 -37.24
CA GLN A 75 29.33 30.02 -36.68
C GLN A 75 28.92 29.03 -37.79
N ALA A 76 29.61 27.89 -37.85
CA ALA A 76 29.11 26.70 -38.52
C ALA A 76 28.12 25.96 -37.60
N LEU A 77 26.87 25.84 -38.05
CA LEU A 77 25.81 25.04 -37.42
C LEU A 77 26.24 23.56 -37.33
N ARG A 78 26.61 23.10 -36.13
CA ARG A 78 26.78 21.67 -35.83
C ARG A 78 25.41 21.03 -35.68
N ARG A 79 25.03 20.28 -36.73
CA ARG A 79 23.89 19.35 -36.79
C ARG A 79 24.14 18.19 -35.82
N ALA A 80 23.11 17.80 -35.07
CA ALA A 80 23.11 16.58 -34.27
C ALA A 80 23.31 15.37 -35.19
N GLN A 81 24.47 14.72 -35.08
CA GLN A 81 24.78 13.44 -35.70
C GLN A 81 24.95 12.41 -34.58
N THR A 82 23.99 11.52 -34.46
CA THR A 82 24.17 10.21 -33.84
C THR A 82 25.09 9.41 -34.76
N THR A 83 26.36 9.32 -34.40
CA THR A 83 27.32 8.45 -35.09
C THR A 83 27.64 7.29 -34.16
N ASP A 84 27.51 6.08 -34.73
CA ASP A 84 28.02 4.83 -34.20
C ASP A 84 29.48 4.98 -33.79
N GLU A 85 29.74 4.86 -32.50
CA GLU A 85 31.03 4.37 -32.01
C GLU A 85 30.79 2.93 -31.56
N ILE A 86 31.27 1.98 -32.37
CA ILE A 86 31.49 0.59 -31.99
C ILE A 86 32.56 0.61 -30.88
N PRO A 87 32.28 0.19 -29.64
CA PRO A 87 33.35 -0.17 -28.71
C PRO A 87 33.66 -1.65 -28.94
N ASP A 88 34.93 -1.94 -29.22
CA ASP A 88 35.50 -3.28 -29.34
C ASP A 88 34.86 -4.28 -28.37
N SER A 89 34.32 -5.36 -28.93
CA SER A 89 33.89 -6.55 -28.19
C SER A 89 35.11 -7.34 -27.70
N GLU A 90 35.00 -7.82 -26.46
CA GLU A 90 35.69 -8.98 -25.84
C GLU A 90 36.30 -8.76 -24.44
N ALA A 91 36.13 -7.60 -23.78
CA ALA A 91 36.64 -7.41 -22.42
C ALA A 91 35.73 -6.69 -21.41
N ARG A 92 34.40 -6.72 -21.59
CA ARG A 92 33.42 -6.26 -20.57
C ARG A 92 32.52 -7.39 -20.10
N LEU A 93 33.14 -8.44 -19.58
CA LEU A 93 32.49 -9.27 -18.58
C LEU A 93 32.63 -8.53 -17.24
N LEU A 94 31.49 -8.24 -16.59
CA LEU A 94 31.36 -7.87 -15.16
C LEU A 94 31.60 -6.40 -14.76
N ASP A 95 30.70 -5.49 -15.15
CA ASP A 95 30.42 -4.27 -14.35
C ASP A 95 28.89 -4.07 -14.25
N GLY A 96 28.29 -4.64 -13.20
CA GLY A 96 26.83 -4.73 -13.00
C GLY A 96 26.23 -3.59 -12.19
N SER A 97 26.56 -2.32 -12.48
CA SER A 97 26.13 -1.18 -11.63
C SER A 97 25.26 -0.12 -12.30
N ASP A 98 25.08 -0.15 -13.62
CA ASP A 98 24.49 0.99 -14.35
C ASP A 98 23.27 0.54 -15.15
N LEU A 99 22.14 1.21 -14.92
CA LEU A 99 20.94 1.11 -15.75
C LEU A 99 21.26 1.66 -17.16
N SER A 100 20.93 0.86 -18.18
CA SER A 100 21.30 1.14 -19.57
C SER A 100 20.19 1.83 -20.35
N VAL A 101 18.95 1.35 -20.20
CA VAL A 101 17.74 1.80 -20.90
C VAL A 101 16.82 2.56 -19.94
N LEU A 102 16.59 2.03 -18.73
CA LEU A 102 15.70 2.62 -17.73
C LEU A 102 16.35 3.77 -16.93
N LYS A 103 17.36 4.41 -17.49
CA LYS A 103 18.09 5.50 -16.84
C LYS A 103 17.25 6.78 -16.84
N LEU A 104 17.02 7.34 -15.65
CA LEU A 104 16.35 8.62 -15.48
C LEU A 104 17.33 9.79 -15.61
N ASP A 105 17.03 10.75 -16.51
CA ASP A 105 17.73 12.03 -16.59
C ASP A 105 17.26 12.95 -15.45
N LEU A 106 17.83 12.75 -14.27
CA LEU A 106 17.56 13.56 -13.10
C LEU A 106 18.39 14.85 -13.17
N ARG A 107 17.88 15.86 -13.90
CA ARG A 107 18.36 17.24 -13.77
C ARG A 107 17.73 17.92 -12.55
N LEU A 108 17.73 17.24 -11.39
CA LEU A 108 17.28 17.83 -10.14
C LEU A 108 18.50 18.31 -9.33
N SER A 109 18.47 19.60 -9.01
CA SER A 109 19.48 20.36 -8.29
C SER A 109 19.86 19.70 -6.96
N TYR A 110 21.11 19.27 -6.86
CA TYR A 110 21.71 18.78 -5.61
C TYR A 110 21.93 19.94 -4.63
N HIS A 111 20.93 20.24 -3.81
CA HIS A 111 21.13 20.89 -2.51
C HIS A 111 20.48 19.99 -1.45
N ALA A 112 21.34 19.26 -0.76
CA ALA A 112 20.97 18.27 0.25
C ALA A 112 20.49 18.92 1.55
N GLU A 113 19.74 18.13 2.32
CA GLU A 113 19.34 18.29 3.74
C GLU A 113 17.92 18.82 4.01
N SER A 114 16.90 17.95 3.84
CA SER A 114 15.84 17.75 4.84
C SER A 114 14.96 16.52 4.52
N ASP A 115 14.62 15.74 5.55
CA ASP A 115 13.88 14.46 5.49
C ASP A 115 12.44 14.57 4.92
N VAL A 116 11.91 15.79 4.82
CA VAL A 116 10.59 16.07 4.23
C VAL A 116 10.65 16.03 2.69
N MET A 117 11.81 16.33 2.09
CA MET A 117 12.01 16.27 0.63
C MET A 117 12.02 14.83 0.10
N GLY A 118 12.45 13.82 0.89
CA GLY A 118 12.54 12.43 0.43
C GLY A 118 11.21 11.83 -0.03
N SER A 119 10.10 12.17 0.64
CA SER A 119 8.75 11.69 0.25
C SER A 119 8.19 12.37 -1.01
N LEU A 120 8.53 13.66 -1.21
CA LEU A 120 8.21 14.41 -2.43
C LEU A 120 9.09 13.95 -3.61
N GLU A 121 10.32 13.53 -3.33
CA GLU A 121 11.23 12.92 -4.28
C GLU A 121 10.74 11.54 -4.73
N GLU A 122 10.33 10.64 -3.82
CA GLU A 122 9.84 9.30 -4.16
C GLU A 122 8.65 9.33 -5.13
N SER A 123 7.65 10.17 -4.86
CA SER A 123 6.47 10.31 -5.73
C SER A 123 6.80 10.96 -7.09
N SER A 124 7.75 11.90 -7.12
CA SER A 124 8.20 12.55 -8.36
C SER A 124 9.02 11.60 -9.22
N ILE A 125 9.91 10.82 -8.60
CA ILE A 125 10.72 9.80 -9.26
C ILE A 125 9.84 8.67 -9.79
N ALA A 126 8.83 8.24 -9.04
CA ALA A 126 7.85 7.25 -9.50
C ALA A 126 7.15 7.70 -10.79
N ARG A 127 6.77 8.97 -10.91
CA ARG A 127 6.17 9.53 -12.14
C ARG A 127 7.15 9.57 -13.31
N LEU A 128 8.41 9.95 -13.06
CA LEU A 128 9.44 9.96 -14.11
C LEU A 128 9.74 8.53 -14.60
N LEU A 129 9.72 7.55 -13.69
CA LEU A 129 9.88 6.15 -14.03
C LEU A 129 8.72 5.67 -14.91
N ASP A 130 7.47 6.01 -14.57
CA ASP A 130 6.29 5.65 -15.39
C ASP A 130 6.42 6.19 -16.82
N GLU A 131 6.88 7.43 -16.99
CA GLU A 131 7.09 8.02 -18.32
C GLU A 131 8.17 7.25 -19.11
N ARG A 132 9.26 6.83 -18.45
CA ARG A 132 10.29 6.01 -19.10
C ARG A 132 9.82 4.60 -19.43
N LEU A 133 9.03 3.97 -18.57
CA LEU A 133 8.42 2.67 -18.85
C LEU A 133 7.52 2.77 -20.10
N ALA A 134 6.69 3.81 -20.21
CA ALA A 134 5.85 4.06 -21.38
C ALA A 134 6.66 4.32 -22.66
N GLN A 135 7.79 5.05 -22.57
CA GLN A 135 8.70 5.23 -23.71
C GLN A 135 9.32 3.90 -24.17
N CYS A 136 9.68 3.02 -23.23
CA CYS A 136 10.21 1.69 -23.54
C CYS A 136 9.15 0.80 -24.18
N GLU A 137 7.91 0.81 -23.70
CA GLU A 137 6.78 0.12 -24.33
C GLU A 137 6.60 0.57 -25.78
N GLY A 138 6.59 1.88 -26.04
CA GLY A 138 6.47 2.42 -27.39
C GLY A 138 7.65 2.05 -28.30
N HIS A 139 8.86 1.87 -27.76
CA HIS A 139 9.99 1.37 -28.54
C HIS A 139 9.85 -0.14 -28.84
N ILE A 140 9.39 -0.94 -27.89
CA ILE A 140 9.09 -2.37 -28.10
C ILE A 140 8.02 -2.55 -29.18
N ASP A 141 6.98 -1.71 -29.22
CA ASP A 141 5.95 -1.77 -30.25
C ASP A 141 6.53 -1.49 -31.66
N LYS A 142 7.50 -0.58 -31.79
CA LYS A 142 8.22 -0.36 -33.05
C LYS A 142 9.06 -1.57 -33.45
N LEU A 143 9.73 -2.22 -32.49
CA LEU A 143 10.51 -3.44 -32.74
C LEU A 143 9.60 -4.62 -33.14
N LEU A 144 8.42 -4.75 -32.52
CA LEU A 144 7.42 -5.73 -32.88
C LEU A 144 6.95 -5.54 -34.33
N ALA A 145 6.64 -4.32 -34.74
CA ALA A 145 6.27 -4.01 -36.11
C ALA A 145 7.40 -4.35 -37.11
N ARG A 146 8.66 -4.02 -36.75
CA ARG A 146 9.84 -4.31 -37.57
C ARG A 146 10.12 -5.81 -37.75
N ILE A 147 9.88 -6.63 -36.72
CA ILE A 147 10.04 -8.09 -36.81
C ILE A 147 8.87 -8.74 -37.55
N ALA A 148 7.66 -8.20 -37.40
CA ALA A 148 6.47 -8.69 -38.09
C ALA A 148 6.52 -8.45 -39.61
N ASP A 149 7.22 -7.41 -40.05
CA ASP A 149 7.45 -7.13 -41.47
C ASP A 149 8.28 -8.23 -42.14
N LYS A 150 7.65 -8.95 -43.07
CA LYS A 150 8.24 -10.04 -43.84
C LYS A 150 9.02 -9.60 -45.08
N SER A 151 8.92 -8.33 -45.46
CA SER A 151 9.57 -7.82 -46.66
C SER A 151 11.08 -7.66 -46.47
N SER A 152 11.84 -7.98 -47.52
CA SER A 152 13.26 -7.73 -47.62
C SER A 152 13.55 -7.16 -49.00
N LYS A 153 14.22 -6.00 -49.06
CA LYS A 153 14.52 -5.33 -50.32
C LYS A 153 15.98 -5.53 -50.69
N ILE A 154 16.21 -5.99 -51.91
CA ILE A 154 17.54 -6.17 -52.50
C ILE A 154 17.73 -5.12 -53.58
N LEU A 155 18.69 -4.22 -53.39
CA LEU A 155 19.05 -3.21 -54.37
C LEU A 155 20.08 -3.77 -55.35
N VAL A 156 19.72 -3.84 -56.64
CA VAL A 156 20.62 -4.20 -57.73
C VAL A 156 21.16 -2.93 -58.39
N THR A 157 22.46 -2.71 -58.26
CA THR A 157 23.15 -1.51 -58.74
C THR A 157 24.47 -1.82 -59.42
N GLY A 158 25.07 -0.82 -60.05
CA GLY A 158 26.27 -0.98 -60.86
C GLY A 158 26.30 -0.05 -62.07
N ASP A 159 27.39 -0.13 -62.81
CA ASP A 159 27.66 0.77 -63.92
C ASP A 159 26.64 0.62 -65.06
N LEU A 160 26.58 1.64 -65.94
CA LEU A 160 25.84 1.53 -67.19
C LEU A 160 26.28 0.28 -67.97
N ASN A 161 25.32 -0.42 -68.55
CA ASN A 161 25.56 -1.63 -69.36
C ASN A 161 26.26 -2.79 -68.63
N ALA A 162 26.25 -2.81 -67.29
CA ALA A 162 26.71 -3.95 -66.49
C ALA A 162 25.80 -5.20 -66.59
N GLY A 163 24.60 -5.04 -67.16
CA GLY A 163 23.59 -6.10 -67.27
C GLY A 163 22.77 -6.28 -65.99
N LYS A 164 22.46 -5.20 -65.28
CA LYS A 164 21.62 -5.17 -64.07
C LYS A 164 20.21 -5.69 -64.32
N SER A 165 19.50 -5.09 -65.27
CA SER A 165 18.16 -5.51 -65.67
C SER A 165 18.14 -6.94 -66.23
N THR A 166 19.20 -7.35 -66.96
CA THR A 166 19.39 -8.74 -67.39
C THR A 166 19.57 -9.71 -66.21
N LEU A 167 20.29 -9.31 -65.16
CA LEU A 167 20.45 -10.10 -63.95
C LEU A 167 19.13 -10.26 -63.21
N VAL A 168 18.36 -9.19 -63.04
CA VAL A 168 17.03 -9.24 -62.40
C VAL A 168 16.08 -10.16 -63.18
N ASN A 169 16.04 -10.01 -64.51
CA ASN A 169 15.27 -10.90 -65.38
C ASN A 169 15.71 -12.37 -65.25
N ALA A 170 17.02 -12.62 -65.11
CA ALA A 170 17.56 -13.97 -64.90
C ALA A 170 17.19 -14.55 -63.53
N LEU A 171 17.18 -13.72 -62.47
CA LEU A 171 16.75 -14.10 -61.12
C LEU A 171 15.26 -14.47 -61.09
N VAL A 172 14.40 -13.69 -61.74
CA VAL A 172 12.95 -13.93 -61.84
C VAL A 172 12.60 -14.97 -62.93
N ARG A 173 13.59 -15.36 -63.76
CA ARG A 173 13.48 -16.30 -64.88
C ARG A 173 12.44 -15.89 -65.93
N ARG A 174 12.21 -14.59 -66.05
CA ARG A 174 11.27 -13.96 -67.00
C ARG A 174 11.89 -12.69 -67.55
N ASP A 175 11.53 -12.36 -68.78
CA ASP A 175 11.97 -11.12 -69.41
C ASP A 175 10.93 -10.03 -69.17
N ILE A 176 11.18 -9.20 -68.16
CA ILE A 176 10.22 -8.20 -67.67
C ILE A 176 10.80 -6.80 -67.81
N LEU A 177 12.02 -6.59 -67.30
CA LEU A 177 12.70 -5.30 -67.40
C LEU A 177 13.35 -5.13 -68.78
N PRO A 178 13.29 -3.93 -69.38
CA PRO A 178 13.94 -3.65 -70.66
C PRO A 178 15.47 -3.83 -70.57
N ARG A 179 16.10 -4.25 -71.68
CA ARG A 179 17.53 -4.65 -71.72
C ARG A 179 18.42 -3.77 -72.61
N ASP A 180 17.89 -2.68 -73.14
CA ASP A 180 18.51 -1.99 -74.28
C ASP A 180 19.83 -1.27 -73.90
N GLN A 181 20.67 -0.97 -74.91
CA GLN A 181 22.07 -0.51 -74.76
C GLN A 181 22.24 1.00 -74.57
N GLN A 182 21.17 1.78 -74.78
CA GLN A 182 21.13 3.20 -74.44
C GLN A 182 21.01 3.38 -72.91
N PRO A 183 21.14 4.58 -72.33
CA PRO A 183 20.98 4.78 -70.89
C PRO A 183 19.52 4.50 -70.44
N CYS A 184 19.13 3.23 -70.33
CA CYS A 184 17.74 2.81 -70.25
C CYS A 184 17.15 2.78 -68.84
N THR A 185 17.70 3.52 -67.89
CA THR A 185 17.18 3.52 -66.52
C THR A 185 17.44 4.88 -65.90
N MET A 186 16.44 5.78 -65.97
CA MET A 186 16.38 6.96 -65.09
C MET A 186 15.50 6.71 -63.86
N LEU A 187 14.72 5.62 -63.86
CA LEU A 187 13.71 5.25 -62.86
C LEU A 187 14.11 3.99 -62.09
N PHE A 188 13.74 3.94 -60.81
CA PHE A 188 13.86 2.72 -60.01
C PHE A 188 12.70 1.76 -60.34
N CYS A 189 13.03 0.50 -60.63
CA CYS A 189 12.03 -0.54 -60.88
C CYS A 189 12.07 -1.56 -59.75
N GLU A 190 10.99 -1.67 -58.96
CA GLU A 190 10.84 -2.64 -57.88
C GLU A 190 9.98 -3.81 -58.37
N VAL A 191 10.59 -4.98 -58.52
CA VAL A 191 9.95 -6.24 -58.89
C VAL A 191 9.58 -7.01 -57.64
N VAL A 192 8.30 -7.36 -57.54
CA VAL A 192 7.67 -7.97 -56.36
C VAL A 192 6.80 -9.15 -56.80
N ASP A 193 6.63 -10.14 -55.93
CA ASP A 193 5.74 -11.26 -56.21
C ASP A 193 4.27 -10.82 -56.33
N ALA A 194 3.54 -11.40 -57.28
CA ALA A 194 2.13 -11.05 -57.51
C ALA A 194 1.21 -11.46 -56.36
N SER A 195 1.62 -12.37 -55.46
CA SER A 195 0.85 -12.70 -54.25
C SER A 195 0.58 -11.48 -53.37
N LEU A 196 1.49 -10.50 -53.36
CA LEU A 196 1.33 -9.23 -52.64
C LEU A 196 0.28 -8.31 -53.27
N ASN A 197 -0.24 -8.68 -54.45
CA ASN A 197 -1.29 -7.98 -55.16
C ASN A 197 -2.46 -8.92 -55.54
N ALA A 198 -2.92 -9.71 -54.58
CA ALA A 198 -4.03 -10.65 -54.77
C ALA A 198 -3.82 -11.67 -55.91
N GLY A 199 -2.56 -11.93 -56.28
CA GLY A 199 -2.18 -12.83 -57.38
C GLY A 199 -2.29 -12.20 -58.78
N VAL A 200 -2.54 -10.89 -58.87
CA VAL A 200 -2.70 -10.18 -60.15
C VAL A 200 -1.37 -9.59 -60.60
N GLU A 201 -0.94 -9.94 -61.81
CA GLU A 201 0.22 -9.33 -62.47
C GLU A 201 -0.17 -7.97 -63.04
N GLU A 202 0.36 -6.89 -62.48
CA GLU A 202 0.18 -5.53 -62.97
C GLU A 202 1.41 -4.66 -62.65
N ILE A 203 1.54 -3.54 -63.37
CA ILE A 203 2.62 -2.57 -63.19
C ILE A 203 2.01 -1.26 -62.71
N HIS A 204 2.51 -0.77 -61.58
CA HIS A 204 2.12 0.50 -60.99
C HIS A 204 3.25 1.51 -61.18
N ALA A 205 2.99 2.55 -61.96
CA ALA A 205 3.83 3.74 -61.97
C ALA A 205 3.46 4.64 -60.79
N VAL A 206 4.46 4.94 -59.95
CA VAL A 206 4.29 5.61 -58.66
C VAL A 206 4.87 7.03 -58.77
N PRO A 207 4.03 8.09 -58.74
CA PRO A 207 4.50 9.47 -58.74
C PRO A 207 5.23 9.86 -57.44
N SER A 208 4.80 9.32 -56.29
CA SER A 208 5.39 9.58 -54.98
C SER A 208 5.38 8.33 -54.11
N ILE A 209 6.57 7.89 -53.69
CA ILE A 209 6.75 6.66 -52.89
C ILE A 209 5.99 6.75 -51.55
N ALA A 210 5.95 7.92 -50.92
CA ALA A 210 5.34 8.11 -49.60
C ALA A 210 3.79 8.07 -49.62
N ALA A 211 3.16 8.33 -50.77
CA ALA A 211 1.71 8.36 -50.90
C ALA A 211 1.15 7.06 -51.51
N TYR A 212 2.00 6.09 -51.84
CA TYR A 212 1.61 4.87 -52.51
C TYR A 212 0.83 3.93 -51.59
N ASP A 213 -0.40 3.58 -51.98
CA ASP A 213 -1.17 2.50 -51.39
C ASP A 213 -1.77 1.63 -52.51
N ARG A 214 -1.48 0.32 -52.47
CA ARG A 214 -2.02 -0.64 -53.44
C ARG A 214 -3.54 -0.66 -53.49
N ASN A 215 -4.22 -0.33 -52.38
CA ASN A 215 -5.68 -0.37 -52.31
C ASN A 215 -6.31 0.95 -52.82
N ASP A 216 -5.50 2.00 -52.97
CA ASP A 216 -5.94 3.30 -53.47
C ASP A 216 -5.48 3.49 -54.92
N ALA A 217 -6.40 3.28 -55.86
CA ALA A 217 -6.16 3.43 -57.29
C ALA A 217 -5.83 4.88 -57.71
N SER A 218 -6.00 5.87 -56.85
CA SER A 218 -5.58 7.25 -57.13
C SER A 218 -4.09 7.49 -56.85
N SER A 219 -3.44 6.59 -56.12
CA SER A 219 -2.04 6.72 -55.72
C SER A 219 -1.04 6.25 -56.79
N PHE A 220 -1.51 5.56 -57.84
CA PHE A 220 -0.67 5.02 -58.90
C PHE A 220 -1.36 5.03 -60.27
N VAL A 221 -0.54 4.99 -61.33
CA VAL A 221 -1.00 4.82 -62.72
C VAL A 221 -0.68 3.39 -63.17
N ARG A 222 -1.67 2.69 -63.74
CA ARG A 222 -1.45 1.34 -64.28
C ARG A 222 -0.79 1.41 -65.64
N VAL A 223 0.38 0.80 -65.77
CA VAL A 223 1.14 0.73 -67.02
C VAL A 223 0.98 -0.67 -67.62
N ARG A 224 0.78 -0.74 -68.94
CA ARG A 224 0.76 -2.02 -69.65
C ARG A 224 2.18 -2.50 -69.88
N SER A 225 2.40 -3.81 -69.92
CA SER A 225 3.73 -4.39 -70.16
C SER A 225 4.38 -3.93 -71.46
N GLU A 226 3.58 -3.62 -72.48
CA GLU A 226 4.03 -3.12 -73.79
C GLU A 226 4.59 -1.68 -73.70
N ASP A 227 4.00 -0.86 -72.84
CA ASP A 227 4.36 0.56 -72.68
C ASP A 227 5.49 0.75 -71.62
N LEU A 228 5.93 -0.34 -70.97
CA LEU A 228 6.92 -0.28 -69.89
C LEU A 228 8.27 0.27 -70.38
N GLU A 229 8.70 -0.13 -71.57
CA GLU A 229 9.98 0.31 -72.15
C GLU A 229 9.96 1.82 -72.38
N ASP A 230 8.89 2.34 -73.00
CA ASP A 230 8.72 3.78 -73.25
C ASP A 230 8.67 4.59 -71.94
N VAL A 231 7.93 4.11 -70.92
CA VAL A 231 7.82 4.79 -69.62
C VAL A 231 9.16 4.87 -68.88
N VAL A 232 9.98 3.81 -68.94
CA VAL A 232 11.30 3.79 -68.29
C VAL A 232 12.29 4.73 -68.99
N MET A 233 12.18 4.87 -70.31
CA MET A 233 13.07 5.66 -71.16
C MET A 233 12.75 7.16 -71.14
N GLU A 234 11.48 7.52 -71.36
CA GLU A 234 11.06 8.90 -71.57
C GLU A 234 10.68 9.59 -70.23
N ASN A 235 10.01 8.85 -69.33
CA ASN A 235 9.52 9.33 -68.02
C ASN A 235 8.87 10.74 -68.06
N ASP A 236 8.03 10.99 -69.06
CA ASP A 236 7.38 12.30 -69.27
C ASP A 236 6.51 12.74 -68.07
N GLU A 237 5.93 11.78 -67.33
CA GLU A 237 5.07 12.04 -66.18
C GLU A 237 5.83 12.15 -64.85
N HIS A 238 7.17 12.14 -64.87
CA HIS A 238 8.05 12.29 -63.70
C HIS A 238 7.73 11.32 -62.54
N PHE A 239 7.55 10.05 -62.86
CA PHE A 239 7.43 9.02 -61.84
C PHE A 239 8.72 8.94 -61.01
N GLN A 240 8.60 8.50 -59.76
CA GLN A 240 9.77 8.24 -58.90
C GLN A 240 10.18 6.77 -58.95
N GLN A 241 9.20 5.88 -59.09
CA GLN A 241 9.40 4.44 -59.02
C GLN A 241 8.34 3.69 -59.84
N LEU A 242 8.72 2.56 -60.43
CA LEU A 242 7.79 1.59 -61.00
C LEU A 242 7.74 0.37 -60.10
N LYS A 243 6.55 -0.09 -59.76
CA LYS A 243 6.32 -1.30 -58.95
C LYS A 243 5.67 -2.37 -59.81
N ILE A 244 6.39 -3.45 -60.04
CA ILE A 244 6.04 -4.50 -61.00
C ILE A 244 5.68 -5.76 -60.22
N TYR A 245 4.41 -6.15 -60.29
CA TYR A 245 3.91 -7.39 -59.68
C TYR A 245 3.96 -8.51 -60.71
N THR A 246 4.72 -9.56 -60.42
CA THR A 246 4.90 -10.69 -61.34
C THR A 246 5.00 -12.00 -60.58
N ASN A 247 4.54 -13.10 -61.17
CA ASN A 247 4.83 -14.43 -60.62
C ASN A 247 6.18 -14.93 -61.12
N GLU A 248 6.99 -15.50 -60.23
CA GLU A 248 8.22 -16.19 -60.62
C GLU A 248 7.91 -17.52 -61.32
N ARG A 249 8.74 -17.92 -62.29
CA ARG A 249 8.59 -19.26 -62.89
C ARG A 249 9.05 -20.35 -61.92
N PRO A 250 8.36 -21.52 -61.88
CA PRO A 250 8.76 -22.64 -61.04
C PRO A 250 10.21 -23.04 -61.26
N SER A 251 10.90 -23.29 -60.16
CA SER A 251 12.34 -23.51 -60.03
C SER A 251 12.55 -24.77 -59.18
N GLU A 252 13.52 -25.61 -59.52
CA GLU A 252 13.92 -26.75 -58.65
C GLU A 252 14.40 -26.30 -57.26
N HIS A 253 14.75 -25.01 -57.12
CA HIS A 253 15.31 -24.42 -55.91
C HIS A 253 14.31 -23.54 -55.15
N GLY A 254 13.04 -23.44 -55.58
CA GLY A 254 12.05 -22.50 -55.00
C GLY A 254 12.14 -21.10 -55.61
N SER A 255 11.20 -20.23 -55.25
CA SER A 255 11.07 -18.85 -55.78
C SER A 255 11.91 -17.88 -54.93
N LEU A 256 12.78 -17.08 -55.53
CA LEU A 256 13.49 -16.03 -54.78
C LEU A 256 12.53 -14.98 -54.19
N LEU A 257 11.49 -14.59 -54.95
CA LEU A 257 10.55 -13.53 -54.58
C LEU A 257 9.62 -13.92 -53.42
N HIS A 258 9.17 -15.18 -53.37
CA HIS A 258 8.31 -15.67 -52.29
C HIS A 258 8.69 -17.09 -51.85
N ASN A 259 9.30 -17.19 -50.66
CA ASN A 259 9.68 -18.47 -50.03
C ASN A 259 8.80 -18.84 -48.82
N GLY A 260 7.67 -18.15 -48.61
CA GLY A 260 6.76 -18.35 -47.46
C GLY A 260 7.31 -17.87 -46.10
N VAL A 261 8.63 -17.74 -45.96
CA VAL A 261 9.31 -17.17 -44.79
C VAL A 261 9.65 -15.69 -44.98
N VAL A 262 10.18 -15.33 -46.16
CA VAL A 262 10.60 -13.98 -46.53
C VAL A 262 10.01 -13.62 -47.89
N ASP A 263 9.52 -12.40 -48.00
CA ASP A 263 9.10 -11.79 -49.25
C ASP A 263 10.22 -10.89 -49.75
N VAL A 264 10.82 -11.23 -50.89
CA VAL A 264 11.96 -10.49 -51.44
C VAL A 264 11.47 -9.56 -52.55
N ALA A 265 11.80 -8.28 -52.45
CA ALA A 265 11.62 -7.31 -53.52
C ALA A 265 12.97 -6.99 -54.16
N LEU A 266 13.06 -7.14 -55.48
CA LEU A 266 14.27 -6.83 -56.26
C LEU A 266 14.13 -5.43 -56.84
N ILE A 267 15.07 -4.54 -56.55
CA ILE A 267 15.05 -3.16 -57.04
C ILE A 267 16.16 -2.97 -58.05
N ASP A 268 15.80 -2.79 -59.32
CA ASP A 268 16.74 -2.38 -60.36
C ASP A 268 16.95 -0.86 -60.27
N SER A 269 18.20 -0.46 -60.07
CA SER A 269 18.58 0.95 -59.97
C SER A 269 19.11 1.50 -61.30
N PRO A 270 18.97 2.82 -61.52
CA PRO A 270 19.60 3.49 -62.65
C PRO A 270 21.11 3.26 -62.68
N GLY A 271 21.67 3.12 -63.89
CA GLY A 271 23.12 2.95 -64.06
C GLY A 271 23.91 4.09 -63.40
N LEU A 272 25.00 3.75 -62.73
CA LEU A 272 25.83 4.72 -62.00
C LEU A 272 26.53 5.68 -62.98
N ASN A 273 26.04 6.92 -63.02
CA ASN A 273 26.62 8.08 -63.70
C ASN A 273 26.81 9.22 -62.69
N ARG A 274 27.48 10.31 -63.09
CA ARG A 274 27.67 11.49 -62.22
C ARG A 274 26.37 12.03 -61.63
N ASP A 275 25.27 12.00 -62.38
CA ASP A 275 23.98 12.56 -61.96
C ASP A 275 23.12 11.58 -61.15
N SER A 276 23.22 10.27 -61.38
CA SER A 276 22.43 9.21 -60.71
C SER A 276 23.12 8.60 -59.48
N LEU A 277 24.43 8.77 -59.33
CA LEU A 277 25.23 8.19 -58.26
C LEU A 277 24.76 8.67 -56.88
N LYS A 278 24.47 9.96 -56.71
CA LYS A 278 24.00 10.51 -55.41
C LYS A 278 22.66 9.91 -55.00
N THR A 279 21.72 9.82 -55.93
CA THR A 279 20.39 9.27 -55.67
C THR A 279 20.47 7.80 -55.28
N THR A 280 21.26 7.02 -56.02
CA THR A 280 21.45 5.58 -55.75
C THR A 280 22.19 5.33 -54.42
N GLN A 281 23.17 6.18 -54.08
CA GLN A 281 23.84 6.12 -52.78
C GLN A 281 22.90 6.44 -51.62
N LEU A 282 22.04 7.47 -51.74
CA LEU A 282 21.05 7.80 -50.71
C LEU A 282 20.02 6.68 -50.56
N PHE A 283 19.61 6.06 -51.66
CA PHE A 283 18.67 4.94 -51.65
C PHE A 283 19.28 3.70 -50.97
N ALA A 284 20.54 3.38 -51.25
CA ALA A 284 21.25 2.25 -50.64
C ALA A 284 21.42 2.36 -49.11
N ARG A 285 21.35 3.59 -48.56
CA ARG A 285 21.43 3.90 -47.12
C ARG A 285 20.10 3.79 -46.40
N GLN A 286 18.99 3.59 -47.11
CA GLN A 286 17.69 3.43 -46.45
C GLN A 286 17.66 2.13 -45.65
N GLU A 287 17.12 2.18 -44.43
CA GLU A 287 17.00 1.01 -43.54
C GLU A 287 16.17 -0.13 -44.14
N GLU A 288 15.29 0.18 -45.10
CA GLU A 288 14.44 -0.81 -45.77
C GLU A 288 15.20 -1.72 -46.74
N ILE A 289 16.35 -1.27 -47.25
CA ILE A 289 17.21 -2.10 -48.10
C ILE A 289 18.01 -3.00 -47.16
N ASP A 290 17.88 -4.32 -47.31
CA ASP A 290 18.68 -5.27 -46.54
C ASP A 290 20.01 -5.52 -47.26
N VAL A 291 19.95 -5.87 -48.55
CA VAL A 291 21.11 -6.28 -49.35
C VAL A 291 21.37 -5.35 -50.52
N VAL A 292 22.64 -5.08 -50.81
CA VAL A 292 23.08 -4.39 -52.04
C VAL A 292 23.85 -5.38 -52.91
N VAL A 293 23.37 -5.57 -54.13
CA VAL A 293 24.01 -6.36 -55.18
C VAL A 293 24.67 -5.41 -56.17
N PHE A 294 26.00 -5.44 -56.25
CA PHE A 294 26.78 -4.64 -57.18
C PHE A 294 27.19 -5.47 -58.40
N VAL A 295 26.66 -5.10 -59.57
CA VAL A 295 26.90 -5.79 -60.83
C VAL A 295 28.06 -5.14 -61.57
N VAL A 296 29.05 -5.95 -61.93
CA VAL A 296 30.25 -5.56 -62.66
C VAL A 296 30.22 -6.22 -64.03
N ASN A 297 30.50 -5.46 -65.10
CA ASN A 297 30.78 -6.07 -66.39
C ASN A 297 32.21 -6.63 -66.38
N ALA A 298 32.37 -7.94 -66.61
CA ALA A 298 33.67 -8.60 -66.70
C ALA A 298 34.60 -7.98 -67.77
N GLU A 299 34.04 -7.39 -68.82
CA GLU A 299 34.81 -6.74 -69.91
C GLU A 299 35.40 -5.40 -69.47
N ASN A 300 34.61 -4.59 -68.74
CA ASN A 300 34.91 -3.18 -68.47
C ASN A 300 35.60 -2.92 -67.12
N HIS A 301 35.68 -3.93 -66.23
CA HIS A 301 36.21 -3.79 -64.86
C HIS A 301 35.45 -2.70 -64.04
N PHE A 302 35.91 -2.39 -62.82
CA PHE A 302 35.28 -1.34 -61.98
C PHE A 302 35.56 0.06 -62.52
N THR A 303 34.52 0.82 -62.88
CA THR A 303 34.67 2.24 -63.23
C THR A 303 34.91 3.12 -61.99
N LEU A 304 35.34 4.37 -62.17
CA LEU A 304 35.50 5.33 -61.07
C LEU A 304 34.18 5.57 -60.31
N SER A 305 33.06 5.69 -61.02
CA SER A 305 31.74 5.86 -60.39
C SER A 305 31.33 4.64 -59.57
N GLY A 306 31.63 3.43 -60.05
CA GLY A 306 31.44 2.20 -59.29
C GLY A 306 32.32 2.11 -58.05
N GLN A 307 33.59 2.52 -58.15
CA GLN A 307 34.52 2.57 -57.00
C GLN A 307 34.05 3.57 -55.94
N ASP A 308 33.65 4.78 -56.35
CA ASP A 308 33.09 5.80 -55.45
C ASP A 308 31.82 5.31 -54.76
N PHE A 309 30.96 4.57 -55.48
CA PHE A 309 29.79 3.91 -54.88
C PHE A 309 30.19 2.90 -53.81
N LEU A 310 31.12 1.99 -54.11
CA LEU A 310 31.54 0.95 -53.16
C LEU A 310 32.22 1.53 -51.91
N LEU A 311 33.04 2.58 -52.05
CA LEU A 311 33.66 3.25 -50.90
C LEU A 311 32.60 3.92 -50.00
N ASN A 312 31.61 4.59 -50.60
CA ASN A 312 30.56 5.27 -49.84
C ASN A 312 29.51 4.32 -49.26
N ALA A 313 29.15 3.26 -50.00
CA ALA A 313 28.19 2.25 -49.58
C ALA A 313 28.80 1.27 -48.58
N GLY A 314 30.09 0.93 -48.74
CA GLY A 314 30.83 0.03 -47.86
C GLY A 314 31.02 0.58 -46.44
N ASN A 315 31.03 1.91 -46.29
CA ASN A 315 31.04 2.55 -44.96
C ASN A 315 29.71 2.37 -44.20
N GLU A 316 28.59 2.28 -44.91
CA GLU A 316 27.27 2.10 -44.30
C GLU A 316 26.93 0.61 -44.14
N LYS A 317 27.17 -0.16 -45.20
CA LYS A 317 26.93 -1.60 -45.26
C LYS A 317 28.25 -2.33 -45.39
N ALA A 318 28.64 -2.97 -44.30
CA ALA A 318 29.90 -3.70 -44.20
C ALA A 318 30.10 -4.77 -45.29
N HIS A 319 29.01 -5.42 -45.75
CA HIS A 319 29.06 -6.50 -46.75
C HIS A 319 28.22 -6.14 -47.98
N ILE A 320 28.85 -6.15 -49.17
CA ILE A 320 28.20 -5.92 -50.46
C ILE A 320 28.31 -7.19 -51.30
N PHE A 321 27.21 -7.61 -51.93
CA PHE A 321 27.21 -8.80 -52.79
C PHE A 321 27.64 -8.41 -54.20
N ILE A 322 28.72 -8.99 -54.73
CA ILE A 322 29.29 -8.59 -56.03
C ILE A 322 29.06 -9.66 -57.08
N VAL A 323 28.46 -9.26 -58.20
CA VAL A 323 28.16 -10.14 -59.34
C VAL A 323 28.92 -9.67 -60.57
N VAL A 324 29.89 -10.47 -61.00
CA VAL A 324 30.66 -10.23 -62.22
C VAL A 324 29.96 -10.92 -63.38
N ASN A 325 29.23 -10.14 -64.18
CA ASN A 325 28.41 -10.60 -65.28
C ASN A 325 29.19 -10.61 -66.61
N ARG A 326 28.66 -11.30 -67.63
CA ARG A 326 29.30 -11.52 -68.96
C ARG A 326 30.62 -12.28 -68.89
N PHE A 327 30.75 -13.19 -67.93
CA PHE A 327 31.98 -13.97 -67.76
C PHE A 327 32.25 -14.95 -68.92
N ASP A 328 31.22 -15.27 -69.71
CA ASP A 328 31.29 -16.05 -70.94
C ASP A 328 32.14 -15.37 -72.03
N ALA A 329 32.15 -14.03 -72.09
CA ALA A 329 32.92 -13.26 -73.06
C ALA A 329 34.44 -13.28 -72.80
N ILE A 330 34.85 -13.64 -71.58
CA ILE A 330 36.26 -13.59 -71.16
C ILE A 330 37.00 -14.87 -71.55
N ARG A 331 37.99 -14.73 -72.45
CA ARG A 331 38.87 -15.84 -72.86
C ARG A 331 39.80 -16.34 -71.75
N ARG A 332 40.37 -15.42 -70.95
CA ARG A 332 41.33 -15.74 -69.86
C ARG A 332 40.69 -15.47 -68.49
N ARG A 333 39.86 -16.42 -68.06
CA ARG A 333 39.04 -16.36 -66.83
C ARG A 333 39.89 -16.12 -65.57
N ASP A 334 40.94 -16.90 -65.36
CA ASP A 334 41.80 -16.80 -64.16
C ASP A 334 42.49 -15.44 -63.98
N ARG A 335 42.73 -14.72 -65.08
CA ARG A 335 43.35 -13.39 -65.02
C ARG A 335 42.31 -12.34 -64.63
N CYS A 336 41.12 -12.40 -65.24
CA CYS A 336 40.01 -11.51 -64.91
C CYS A 336 39.61 -11.65 -63.44
N GLU A 337 39.45 -12.89 -62.97
CA GLU A 337 39.11 -13.18 -61.59
C GLU A 337 40.12 -12.58 -60.60
N ARG A 338 41.43 -12.82 -60.81
CA ARG A 338 42.48 -12.23 -59.97
C ARG A 338 42.44 -10.70 -59.96
N MET A 339 42.30 -10.08 -61.14
CA MET A 339 42.27 -8.62 -61.24
C MET A 339 41.07 -8.00 -60.51
N VAL A 340 39.88 -8.59 -60.65
CA VAL A 340 38.67 -8.12 -59.97
C VAL A 340 38.79 -8.30 -58.46
N LEU A 341 39.28 -9.46 -58.02
CA LEU A 341 39.48 -9.74 -56.60
C LEU A 341 40.51 -8.80 -55.95
N ASP A 342 41.61 -8.48 -56.64
CA ASP A 342 42.59 -7.51 -56.15
C ASP A 342 41.97 -6.11 -56.00
N GLN A 343 41.09 -5.69 -56.92
CA GLN A 343 40.37 -4.41 -56.81
C GLN A 343 39.36 -4.42 -55.64
N ILE A 344 38.64 -5.52 -55.43
CA ILE A 344 37.70 -5.66 -54.30
C ILE A 344 38.44 -5.60 -52.97
N ARG A 345 39.65 -6.18 -52.88
CA ARG A 345 40.46 -6.15 -51.65
C ARG A 345 40.72 -4.72 -51.18
N ASP A 346 40.97 -3.80 -52.11
CA ASP A 346 41.30 -2.42 -51.79
C ASP A 346 40.04 -1.57 -51.51
N LEU A 347 38.92 -1.87 -52.18
CA LEU A 347 37.66 -1.10 -52.06
C LEU A 347 36.76 -1.57 -50.91
N SER A 348 36.66 -2.87 -50.68
CA SER A 348 35.79 -3.48 -49.67
C SER A 348 36.47 -4.72 -49.04
N PRO A 349 37.30 -4.52 -48.01
CA PRO A 349 38.11 -5.60 -47.43
C PRO A 349 37.26 -6.69 -46.76
N LEU A 350 36.11 -6.33 -46.17
CA LEU A 350 35.19 -7.27 -45.54
C LEU A 350 34.53 -8.19 -46.58
N THR A 351 34.11 -7.63 -47.71
CA THR A 351 33.59 -8.41 -48.84
C THR A 351 34.65 -9.36 -49.41
N TYR A 352 35.92 -8.94 -49.43
CA TYR A 352 37.03 -9.79 -49.88
C TYR A 352 37.31 -10.97 -48.93
N ALA A 353 37.18 -10.76 -47.61
CA ALA A 353 37.38 -11.82 -46.62
C ALA A 353 36.41 -13.00 -46.82
N GLU A 354 35.17 -12.70 -47.20
CA GLU A 354 34.09 -13.67 -47.46
C GLU A 354 33.82 -13.86 -48.97
N ARG A 355 34.84 -13.64 -49.81
CA ARG A 355 34.70 -13.66 -51.28
C ARG A 355 34.11 -14.96 -51.86
N SER A 356 34.22 -16.09 -51.15
CA SER A 356 33.64 -17.37 -51.56
C SER A 356 32.13 -17.30 -51.72
N ASP A 357 31.48 -16.49 -50.89
CA ASP A 357 30.03 -16.43 -50.74
C ASP A 357 29.46 -15.09 -51.24
N LEU A 358 30.29 -14.03 -51.31
CA LEU A 358 29.86 -12.70 -51.73
C LEU A 358 30.25 -12.33 -53.16
N VAL A 359 31.26 -12.95 -53.76
CA VAL A 359 31.74 -12.62 -55.11
C VAL A 359 31.48 -13.77 -56.06
N HIS A 360 30.67 -13.53 -57.10
CA HIS A 360 30.27 -14.55 -58.06
C HIS A 360 30.51 -14.14 -59.49
N PHE A 361 31.07 -15.05 -60.28
CA PHE A 361 31.30 -14.88 -61.72
C PHE A 361 30.21 -15.64 -62.48
N VAL A 362 29.38 -14.92 -63.22
CA VAL A 362 28.17 -15.47 -63.85
C VAL A 362 27.97 -14.98 -65.28
N SER A 363 27.07 -15.66 -65.99
CA SER A 363 26.49 -15.16 -67.24
C SER A 363 24.98 -15.18 -67.12
N ALA A 364 24.37 -14.02 -66.87
CA ALA A 364 22.91 -13.90 -66.75
C ALA A 364 22.19 -14.25 -68.07
N HIS A 365 22.83 -14.01 -69.21
CA HIS A 365 22.27 -14.33 -70.52
C HIS A 365 22.15 -15.85 -70.75
N GLU A 366 23.16 -16.62 -70.33
CA GLU A 366 23.15 -18.08 -70.42
C GLU A 366 22.06 -18.70 -69.52
N GLN A 367 21.83 -18.13 -68.33
CA GLN A 367 20.76 -18.56 -67.43
C GLN A 367 19.37 -18.45 -68.09
N LEU A 368 19.11 -17.36 -68.81
CA LEU A 368 17.84 -17.15 -69.52
C LEU A 368 17.66 -18.08 -70.73
N ALA A 369 18.77 -18.57 -71.29
CA ALA A 369 18.77 -19.43 -72.48
C ALA A 369 18.77 -20.95 -72.17
N GLY A 370 19.25 -21.39 -70.99
CA GLY A 370 19.36 -22.82 -70.70
C GLY A 370 19.82 -23.25 -69.31
N GLY A 371 19.87 -22.35 -68.31
CA GLY A 371 20.30 -22.66 -66.94
C GLY A 371 21.83 -22.80 -66.78
N SER A 372 22.39 -22.20 -65.72
CA SER A 372 23.83 -22.19 -65.42
C SER A 372 24.10 -22.60 -63.98
N ALA A 373 25.00 -23.57 -63.77
CA ALA A 373 25.35 -24.05 -62.44
C ALA A 373 26.02 -22.97 -61.56
N ALA A 374 26.80 -22.07 -62.18
CA ALA A 374 27.41 -20.93 -61.50
C ALA A 374 26.35 -19.93 -61.01
N PHE A 375 25.30 -19.72 -61.83
CA PHE A 375 24.17 -18.87 -61.45
C PHE A 375 23.36 -19.48 -60.31
N ALA A 376 23.08 -20.79 -60.34
CA ALA A 376 22.37 -21.47 -59.25
C ALA A 376 23.14 -21.38 -57.91
N ARG A 377 24.48 -21.47 -57.95
CA ARG A 377 25.32 -21.26 -56.77
C ARG A 377 25.20 -19.82 -56.23
N MET A 378 25.30 -18.83 -57.12
CA MET A 378 25.13 -17.41 -56.76
C MET A 378 23.74 -17.14 -56.17
N GLU A 379 22.67 -17.67 -56.78
CA GLU A 379 21.29 -17.52 -56.31
C GLU A 379 21.13 -18.10 -54.89
N HIS A 380 21.70 -19.28 -54.63
CA HIS A 380 21.70 -19.89 -53.30
C HIS A 380 22.48 -19.07 -52.26
N CYS A 381 23.66 -18.56 -52.61
CA CYS A 381 24.44 -17.68 -51.73
C CYS A 381 23.71 -16.36 -51.46
N LEU A 382 23.08 -15.76 -52.47
CA LEU A 382 22.29 -14.53 -52.33
C LEU A 382 21.11 -14.74 -51.37
N ARG A 383 20.41 -15.88 -51.47
CA ARG A 383 19.33 -16.22 -50.53
C ARG A 383 19.83 -16.34 -49.09
N SER A 384 20.87 -17.13 -48.89
CA SER A 384 21.47 -17.36 -47.58
C SER A 384 21.98 -16.07 -46.95
N PHE A 385 22.68 -15.24 -47.75
CA PHE A 385 23.16 -13.93 -47.35
C PHE A 385 22.02 -12.95 -47.02
N THR A 386 20.93 -12.96 -47.80
CA THR A 386 19.74 -12.12 -47.52
C THR A 386 19.14 -12.46 -46.16
N LEU A 387 19.03 -13.75 -45.83
CA LEU A 387 18.54 -14.21 -44.53
C LEU A 387 19.48 -13.82 -43.38
N GLU A 388 20.79 -13.97 -43.57
CA GLU A 388 21.79 -13.60 -42.57
C GLU A 388 21.80 -12.09 -42.29
N GLN A 389 21.79 -11.26 -43.34
CA GLN A 389 21.73 -9.81 -43.19
C GLN A 389 20.45 -9.36 -42.50
N ARG A 390 19.31 -9.98 -42.82
CA ARG A 390 18.05 -9.73 -42.13
C ARG A 390 18.11 -10.09 -40.64
N PHE A 391 18.82 -11.17 -40.29
CA PHE A 391 19.08 -11.51 -38.90
C PHE A 391 19.81 -10.36 -38.19
N LYS A 392 20.93 -9.91 -38.78
CA LYS A 392 21.78 -8.86 -38.24
C LYS A 392 21.09 -7.50 -38.17
N SER A 393 20.30 -7.12 -39.18
CA SER A 393 19.68 -5.80 -39.32
C SER A 393 18.34 -5.66 -38.59
N LYS A 394 17.56 -6.74 -38.44
CA LYS A 394 16.22 -6.71 -37.83
C LYS A 394 16.16 -7.38 -36.46
N LEU A 395 16.73 -8.59 -36.33
CA LEU A 395 16.55 -9.41 -35.12
C LEU A 395 17.58 -9.10 -34.02
N ALA A 396 18.84 -8.88 -34.37
CA ALA A 396 19.90 -8.60 -33.39
C ALA A 396 19.69 -7.31 -32.57
N PRO A 397 19.25 -6.17 -33.16
CA PRO A 397 18.95 -4.97 -32.38
C PRO A 397 17.81 -5.19 -31.38
N ALA A 398 16.76 -5.92 -31.78
CA ALA A 398 15.65 -6.25 -30.90
C ALA A 398 16.08 -7.17 -29.75
N GLN A 399 16.93 -8.17 -30.03
CA GLN A 399 17.51 -9.02 -29.00
C GLN A 399 18.31 -8.21 -27.98
N ARG A 400 19.26 -7.37 -28.45
CA ARG A 400 20.11 -6.56 -27.57
C ARG A 400 19.28 -5.61 -26.72
N TYR A 401 18.32 -4.90 -27.33
CA TYR A 401 17.45 -3.98 -26.60
C TYR A 401 16.64 -4.71 -25.52
N THR A 402 16.01 -5.85 -25.87
CA THR A 402 15.21 -6.63 -24.92
C THR A 402 16.06 -7.18 -23.78
N SER A 403 17.27 -7.68 -24.09
CA SER A 403 18.22 -8.15 -23.08
C SER A 403 18.61 -7.05 -22.10
N ASN A 404 18.87 -5.83 -22.60
CA ASN A 404 19.23 -4.68 -21.77
C ASN A 404 18.06 -4.25 -20.87
N VAL A 405 16.84 -4.19 -21.43
CA VAL A 405 15.62 -3.87 -20.65
C VAL A 405 15.38 -4.90 -19.55
N LEU A 406 15.47 -6.20 -19.86
CA LEU A 406 15.26 -7.26 -18.88
C LEU A 406 16.34 -7.26 -17.80
N HIS A 407 17.59 -6.96 -18.15
CA HIS A 407 18.66 -6.78 -17.18
C HIS A 407 18.39 -5.59 -16.24
N ASP A 408 17.99 -4.44 -16.78
CA ASP A 408 17.62 -3.26 -16.00
C ASP A 408 16.44 -3.55 -15.06
N VAL A 409 15.44 -4.29 -15.53
CA VAL A 409 14.30 -4.75 -14.71
C VAL A 409 14.77 -5.67 -13.59
N CYS A 410 15.65 -6.64 -13.86
CA CYS A 410 16.20 -7.53 -12.83
C CYS A 410 16.94 -6.74 -11.75
N PHE A 411 17.72 -5.73 -12.16
CA PHE A 411 18.42 -4.83 -11.26
C PHE A 411 17.45 -4.01 -10.42
N LEU A 412 16.45 -3.37 -11.04
CA LEU A 412 15.41 -2.61 -10.35
C LEU A 412 14.66 -3.47 -9.32
N ALA A 413 14.29 -4.70 -9.71
CA ALA A 413 13.62 -5.63 -8.82
C ALA A 413 14.50 -6.02 -7.62
N ALA A 414 15.79 -6.29 -7.83
CA ALA A 414 16.73 -6.62 -6.76
C ALA A 414 16.90 -5.48 -5.74
N GLU A 415 17.03 -4.24 -6.23
CA GLU A 415 17.13 -3.05 -5.36
C GLU A 415 15.83 -2.82 -4.57
N ASN A 416 14.67 -3.07 -5.17
CA ASN A 416 13.38 -2.96 -4.48
C ASN A 416 13.16 -4.06 -3.43
N VAL A 417 13.59 -5.30 -3.69
CA VAL A 417 13.64 -6.36 -2.67
C VAL A 417 14.52 -5.94 -1.49
N GLY A 418 15.69 -5.35 -1.78
CA GLY A 418 16.58 -4.82 -0.75
C GLY A 418 15.98 -3.66 0.05
N ALA A 419 15.25 -2.74 -0.61
CA ALA A 419 14.54 -1.65 0.05
C ALA A 419 13.39 -2.16 0.94
N ALA A 420 12.55 -3.07 0.42
CA ALA A 420 11.46 -3.69 1.17
C ALA A 420 11.98 -4.46 2.40
N THR A 421 13.07 -5.21 2.25
CA THR A 421 13.71 -5.95 3.35
C THR A 421 14.20 -5.01 4.46
N ARG A 422 14.86 -3.90 4.10
CA ARG A 422 15.28 -2.87 5.06
C ARG A 422 14.08 -2.29 5.80
N ARG A 423 13.00 -1.96 5.07
CA ARG A 423 11.78 -1.41 5.65
C ARG A 423 11.11 -2.38 6.62
N ILE A 424 11.07 -3.68 6.29
CA ILE A 424 10.57 -4.73 7.19
C ILE A 424 11.42 -4.81 8.46
N GLN A 425 12.75 -4.72 8.34
CA GLN A 425 13.66 -4.74 9.50
C GLN A 425 13.45 -3.53 10.43
N GLU A 426 13.30 -2.32 9.87
CA GLU A 426 12.97 -1.11 10.60
C GLU A 426 11.63 -1.23 11.35
N ILE A 427 10.58 -1.71 10.68
CA ILE A 427 9.28 -1.89 11.33
C ILE A 427 9.37 -2.95 12.44
N ASN A 428 10.13 -4.03 12.23
CA ASN A 428 10.35 -5.06 13.24
C ASN A 428 11.21 -4.57 14.41
N SER A 429 12.10 -3.60 14.26
CA SER A 429 12.79 -2.97 15.40
C SER A 429 11.83 -2.08 16.18
N VAL A 430 11.07 -1.22 15.51
CA VAL A 430 10.06 -0.36 16.17
C VAL A 430 9.02 -1.18 16.94
N LEU A 431 8.53 -2.28 16.36
CA LEU A 431 7.59 -3.18 17.05
C LEU A 431 8.22 -3.88 18.26
N ARG A 432 9.52 -4.19 18.22
CA ARG A 432 10.25 -4.78 19.36
C ARG A 432 10.46 -3.76 20.47
N ASP A 433 10.83 -2.54 20.11
CA ASP A 433 11.11 -1.46 21.07
C ASP A 433 9.82 -1.01 21.80
N ASN A 434 8.68 -1.05 21.11
CA ASN A 434 7.38 -0.67 21.68
C ASN A 434 6.67 -1.81 22.44
N MET A 435 7.05 -3.08 22.23
CA MET A 435 6.41 -4.24 22.88
C MET A 435 6.39 -4.15 24.42
N PRO A 436 7.50 -3.90 25.13
CA PRO A 436 7.50 -3.90 26.59
C PRO A 436 6.64 -2.78 27.18
N ARG A 437 6.52 -1.63 26.47
CA ARG A 437 5.65 -0.53 26.89
C ARG A 437 4.18 -0.92 26.83
N TYR A 438 3.78 -1.62 25.77
CA TYR A 438 2.42 -2.12 25.63
C TYR A 438 2.08 -3.18 26.70
N GLU A 439 3.01 -4.11 26.98
CA GLU A 439 2.84 -5.12 28.03
C GLU A 439 2.69 -4.48 29.42
N ALA A 440 3.55 -3.50 29.75
CA ALA A 440 3.44 -2.75 31.00
C ALA A 440 2.11 -1.99 31.13
N LEU A 441 1.61 -1.42 30.03
CA LEU A 441 0.32 -0.71 30.01
C LEU A 441 -0.87 -1.65 30.24
N LEU A 442 -0.82 -2.88 29.71
CA LEU A 442 -1.84 -3.91 29.96
C LEU A 442 -1.86 -4.35 31.44
N GLU A 443 -0.69 -4.55 32.05
CA GLU A 443 -0.54 -4.90 33.47
C GLU A 443 -1.05 -3.77 34.37
N GLN A 444 -0.68 -2.52 34.08
CA GLN A 444 -1.15 -1.36 34.84
C GLN A 444 -2.66 -1.15 34.69
N ARG A 445 -3.25 -1.41 33.53
CA ARG A 445 -4.70 -1.39 33.34
C ARG A 445 -5.40 -2.40 34.24
N THR A 446 -4.90 -3.64 34.31
CA THR A 446 -5.49 -4.66 35.19
C THR A 446 -5.39 -4.27 36.65
N ASP A 447 -4.24 -3.75 37.08
CA ASP A 447 -4.01 -3.34 38.45
C ASP A 447 -4.88 -2.14 38.85
N ALA A 448 -4.95 -1.11 38.00
CA ALA A 448 -5.76 0.08 38.24
C ALA A 448 -7.26 -0.27 38.28
N SER A 449 -7.72 -1.16 37.41
CA SER A 449 -9.12 -1.62 37.40
C SER A 449 -9.47 -2.36 38.69
N GLN A 450 -8.60 -3.28 39.14
CA GLN A 450 -8.82 -4.02 40.38
C GLN A 450 -8.80 -3.10 41.60
N ARG A 451 -7.88 -2.14 41.65
CA ARG A 451 -7.83 -1.14 42.73
C ARG A 451 -9.08 -0.26 42.74
N ALA A 452 -9.56 0.19 41.59
CA ALA A 452 -10.74 1.02 41.49
C ALA A 452 -12.01 0.31 42.00
N GLU A 453 -12.18 -0.97 41.64
CA GLU A 453 -13.26 -1.82 42.16
C GLU A 453 -13.12 -2.05 43.66
N HIS A 454 -11.90 -2.31 44.15
CA HIS A 454 -11.65 -2.45 45.58
C HIS A 454 -11.98 -1.18 46.38
N VAL A 455 -11.65 0.01 45.88
CA VAL A 455 -12.00 1.30 46.52
C VAL A 455 -13.52 1.49 46.58
N LEU A 456 -14.23 1.15 45.51
CA LEU A 456 -15.70 1.19 45.48
C LEU A 456 -16.31 0.23 46.52
N ASP A 457 -15.87 -1.04 46.53
CA ASP A 457 -16.42 -2.07 47.40
C ASP A 457 -16.09 -1.82 48.87
N SER A 458 -14.84 -1.44 49.17
CA SER A 458 -14.40 -1.09 50.53
C SER A 458 -15.11 0.15 51.07
N GLY A 459 -15.24 1.20 50.26
CA GLY A 459 -16.01 2.40 50.62
C GLY A 459 -17.49 2.08 50.92
N CYS A 460 -18.12 1.27 50.08
CA CYS A 460 -19.50 0.82 50.30
C CYS A 460 -19.64 -0.06 51.55
N ALA A 461 -18.70 -0.97 51.79
CA ALA A 461 -18.69 -1.82 52.98
C ALA A 461 -18.49 -1.01 54.26
N GLU A 462 -17.63 0.00 54.23
CA GLU A 462 -17.33 0.86 55.38
C GLU A 462 -18.53 1.74 55.76
N VAL A 463 -19.17 2.38 54.78
CA VAL A 463 -20.40 3.16 55.00
C VAL A 463 -21.50 2.28 55.58
N ARG A 464 -21.71 1.08 55.02
CA ARG A 464 -22.72 0.13 55.53
C ARG A 464 -22.43 -0.27 56.98
N ARG A 465 -21.19 -0.67 57.27
CA ARG A 465 -20.76 -1.13 58.59
C ARG A 465 -20.88 -0.03 59.64
N HIS A 466 -20.38 1.16 59.34
CA HIS A 466 -20.45 2.31 60.25
C HIS A 466 -21.91 2.73 60.50
N THR A 467 -22.71 2.88 59.45
CA THR A 467 -24.13 3.28 59.58
C THR A 467 -24.92 2.25 60.38
N ALA A 468 -24.77 0.96 60.07
CA ALA A 468 -25.47 -0.10 60.79
C ALA A 468 -25.06 -0.17 62.27
N ALA A 469 -23.75 -0.10 62.56
CA ALA A 469 -23.26 -0.12 63.93
C ALA A 469 -23.68 1.12 64.72
N HIS A 470 -23.52 2.31 64.13
CA HIS A 470 -23.82 3.59 64.78
C HIS A 470 -25.32 3.72 65.08
N LEU A 471 -26.20 3.48 64.10
CA LEU A 471 -27.64 3.54 64.31
C LEU A 471 -28.15 2.44 65.25
N ALA A 472 -27.56 1.24 65.24
CA ALA A 472 -27.88 0.19 66.21
C ALA A 472 -27.47 0.60 67.64
N THR A 473 -26.32 1.26 67.82
CA THR A 473 -25.94 1.80 69.14
C THR A 473 -26.85 2.94 69.59
N THR A 474 -27.26 3.82 68.68
CA THR A 474 -28.24 4.87 68.96
C THR A 474 -29.59 4.28 69.38
N GLN A 475 -30.04 3.21 68.71
CA GLN A 475 -31.28 2.51 69.06
C GLN A 475 -31.23 1.90 70.48
N LEU A 476 -30.06 1.48 70.96
CA LEU A 476 -29.90 0.96 72.32
C LEU A 476 -29.83 2.08 73.39
N HIS A 477 -29.33 3.27 73.03
CA HIS A 477 -29.08 4.39 73.96
C HIS A 477 -30.08 5.56 73.83
N LEU A 478 -31.24 5.36 73.18
CA LEU A 478 -32.32 6.35 73.07
C LEU A 478 -32.79 6.94 74.42
N GLN A 479 -32.59 6.20 75.52
CA GLN A 479 -32.95 6.63 76.87
C GLN A 479 -32.10 7.82 77.36
N ASP A 480 -30.82 7.88 76.99
CA ASP A 480 -29.89 8.94 77.41
C ASP A 480 -30.25 10.31 76.79
N ALA A 481 -30.93 10.30 75.65
CA ALA A 481 -31.44 11.51 75.00
C ALA A 481 -32.69 12.05 75.70
N ALA A 482 -33.50 11.16 76.30
CA ALA A 482 -34.69 11.53 77.06
C ALA A 482 -34.34 12.21 78.40
N ASP A 483 -33.17 11.92 78.98
CA ASP A 483 -32.71 12.46 80.27
C ASP A 483 -32.35 13.96 80.23
N LYS A 484 -32.20 14.55 79.03
CA LYS A 484 -31.84 15.96 78.84
C LYS A 484 -33.00 16.93 79.06
N VAL A 485 -34.24 16.44 79.23
CA VAL A 485 -35.45 17.25 79.40
C VAL A 485 -35.85 17.33 80.88
N ALA A 486 -36.00 18.55 81.41
CA ALA A 486 -36.38 18.77 82.81
C ALA A 486 -37.90 18.62 83.02
N TYR A 487 -38.29 17.89 84.07
CA TYR A 487 -39.69 17.67 84.43
C TYR A 487 -40.32 18.90 85.09
N GLY A 488 -41.32 19.50 84.43
CA GLY A 488 -42.01 20.71 84.87
C GLY A 488 -43.18 20.50 85.85
N GLY A 489 -43.41 19.27 86.34
CA GLY A 489 -44.51 18.92 87.23
C GLY A 489 -45.81 18.47 86.52
N LEU A 490 -46.81 18.09 87.32
CA LEU A 490 -48.06 17.42 86.91
C LEU A 490 -48.87 18.15 85.82
N LEU A 491 -48.95 19.48 85.87
CA LEU A 491 -49.75 20.28 84.94
C LEU A 491 -49.09 20.42 83.55
N ALA A 492 -47.80 20.09 83.45
CA ALA A 492 -47.00 20.15 82.23
C ALA A 492 -46.67 18.74 81.71
N LEU A 493 -47.38 17.70 82.14
CA LEU A 493 -47.07 16.31 81.79
C LEU A 493 -47.19 16.05 80.28
N TRP A 494 -48.22 16.60 79.64
CA TRP A 494 -48.44 16.44 78.20
C TRP A 494 -47.35 17.15 77.39
N THR A 495 -47.05 18.40 77.73
CA THR A 495 -45.97 19.17 77.09
C THR A 495 -44.59 18.58 77.40
N TYR A 496 -44.41 17.93 78.55
CA TYR A 496 -43.20 17.19 78.90
C TYR A 496 -43.00 15.96 78.02
N ALA A 497 -44.03 15.11 77.86
CA ALA A 497 -43.98 13.94 76.99
C ALA A 497 -43.74 14.32 75.52
N GLU A 498 -44.38 15.40 75.05
CA GLU A 498 -44.13 15.99 73.73
C GLU A 498 -42.68 16.47 73.58
N ASN A 499 -42.14 17.16 74.57
CA ASN A 499 -40.75 17.62 74.56
C ASN A 499 -39.74 16.46 74.62
N VAL A 500 -40.03 15.38 75.36
CA VAL A 500 -39.20 14.17 75.40
C VAL A 500 -39.22 13.44 74.06
N LEU A 501 -40.40 13.30 73.44
CA LEU A 501 -40.52 12.74 72.10
C LEU A 501 -39.75 13.58 71.08
N LEU A 502 -39.95 14.91 71.07
CA LEU A 502 -39.22 15.82 70.19
C LEU A 502 -37.70 15.77 70.42
N ALA A 503 -37.23 15.62 71.66
CA ALA A 503 -35.81 15.49 71.96
C ALA A 503 -35.22 14.17 71.42
N ILE A 504 -35.97 13.07 71.55
CA ILE A 504 -35.61 11.77 70.98
C ILE A 504 -35.56 11.84 69.44
N VAL A 505 -36.58 12.41 68.80
CA VAL A 505 -36.64 12.55 67.33
C VAL A 505 -35.48 13.42 66.83
N ARG A 506 -35.24 14.59 67.45
CA ARG A 506 -34.10 15.46 67.09
C ARG A 506 -32.75 14.78 67.28
N HIS A 507 -32.62 13.91 68.28
CA HIS A 507 -31.39 13.14 68.47
C HIS A 507 -31.21 12.11 67.35
N VAL A 508 -32.24 11.35 67.00
CA VAL A 508 -32.19 10.39 65.88
C VAL A 508 -31.89 11.12 64.56
N GLU A 509 -32.53 12.26 64.30
CA GLU A 509 -32.23 13.10 63.13
C GLU A 509 -30.78 13.58 63.12
N HIS A 510 -30.23 13.93 64.29
CA HIS A 510 -28.84 14.34 64.41
C HIS A 510 -27.86 13.19 64.13
N GLU A 511 -28.08 12.00 64.70
CA GLU A 511 -27.21 10.83 64.47
C GLU A 511 -27.28 10.33 63.02
N VAL A 512 -28.45 10.42 62.37
CA VAL A 512 -28.57 10.16 60.93
C VAL A 512 -27.77 11.18 60.12
N ALA A 513 -27.82 12.46 60.49
CA ALA A 513 -27.02 13.49 59.84
C ALA A 513 -25.50 13.27 60.04
N GLU A 514 -25.05 12.73 61.17
CA GLU A 514 -23.65 12.33 61.36
C GLU A 514 -23.27 11.12 60.47
N CYS A 515 -24.16 10.15 60.29
CA CYS A 515 -23.96 9.06 59.32
C CYS A 515 -23.85 9.59 57.88
N ASP A 516 -24.69 10.56 57.51
CA ASP A 516 -24.64 11.22 56.20
C ASP A 516 -23.29 11.95 56.00
N ARG A 517 -22.78 12.64 57.05
CA ARG A 517 -21.45 13.27 57.01
C ARG A 517 -20.32 12.25 56.87
N PHE A 518 -20.39 11.13 57.58
CA PHE A 518 -19.42 10.05 57.46
C PHE A 518 -19.42 9.43 56.05
N ALA A 519 -20.60 9.22 55.47
CA ALA A 519 -20.73 8.76 54.09
C ALA A 519 -20.09 9.77 53.11
N CYS A 520 -20.35 11.08 53.28
CA CYS A 520 -19.72 12.13 52.48
C CYS A 520 -18.19 12.13 52.62
N PHE A 521 -17.66 11.97 53.83
CA PHE A 521 -16.22 11.88 54.08
C PHE A 521 -15.60 10.66 53.37
N THR A 522 -16.25 9.50 53.46
CA THR A 522 -15.79 8.28 52.79
C THR A 522 -15.80 8.42 51.26
N ILE A 523 -16.83 9.06 50.69
CA ILE A 523 -16.91 9.36 49.26
C ILE A 523 -15.77 10.30 48.85
N GLN A 524 -15.47 11.35 49.64
CA GLN A 524 -14.37 12.26 49.35
C GLN A 524 -13.01 11.55 49.40
N HIS A 525 -12.80 10.67 50.38
CA HIS A 525 -11.60 9.84 50.48
C HIS A 525 -11.43 8.92 49.26
N ALA A 526 -12.49 8.17 48.91
CA ALA A 526 -12.48 7.29 47.73
C ALA A 526 -12.20 8.07 46.44
N ARG A 527 -12.75 9.29 46.31
CA ARG A 527 -12.45 10.17 45.18
C ARG A 527 -11.00 10.63 45.14
N ALA A 528 -10.40 10.96 46.30
CA ALA A 528 -8.99 11.35 46.37
C ALA A 528 -8.07 10.20 45.97
N GLU A 529 -8.35 8.98 46.42
CA GLU A 529 -7.58 7.78 46.08
C GLU A 529 -7.70 7.44 44.58
N LEU A 530 -8.90 7.52 44.00
CA LEU A 530 -9.10 7.35 42.56
C LEU A 530 -8.42 8.47 41.74
N ALA A 531 -8.37 9.69 42.25
CA ALA A 531 -7.65 10.80 41.61
C ALA A 531 -6.13 10.60 41.65
N GLU A 532 -5.60 9.97 42.70
CA GLU A 532 -4.18 9.59 42.76
C GLU A 532 -3.83 8.52 41.72
N LEU A 533 -4.70 7.51 41.55
CA LEU A 533 -4.54 6.51 40.48
C LEU A 533 -4.63 7.14 39.08
N GLU A 534 -5.50 8.13 38.89
CA GLU A 534 -5.58 8.91 37.65
C GLU A 534 -4.31 9.76 37.44
N ALA A 535 -3.71 10.33 38.49
CA ALA A 535 -2.44 11.03 38.40
C ALA A 535 -1.28 10.10 38.02
N GLN A 536 -1.26 8.88 38.56
CA GLN A 536 -0.31 7.83 38.15
C GLN A 536 -0.48 7.49 36.67
N ARG A 537 -1.72 7.39 36.17
CA ARG A 537 -2.01 7.24 34.73
C ARG A 537 -1.45 8.40 33.90
N CYS A 538 -1.66 9.65 34.32
CA CYS A 538 -1.17 10.84 33.60
C CYS A 538 0.36 10.83 33.44
N SER A 539 1.10 10.36 34.45
CA SER A 539 2.57 10.24 34.37
C SER A 539 3.05 9.25 33.29
N LEU A 540 2.20 8.32 32.86
CA LEU A 540 2.48 7.38 31.77
C LEU A 540 2.14 7.98 30.40
N GLY A 541 1.23 8.96 30.36
CA GLY A 541 0.71 9.60 29.14
C GLY A 541 1.54 10.76 28.60
N GLU A 542 2.42 11.38 29.40
CA GLU A 542 3.28 12.50 28.96
C GLU A 542 4.33 12.11 27.89
N LEU A 543 4.43 10.83 27.52
CA LEU A 543 5.27 10.32 26.44
C LEU A 543 4.51 10.09 25.11
N SER A 544 3.19 10.35 25.08
CA SER A 544 2.33 10.21 23.91
C SER A 544 1.56 11.50 23.65
N ASP A 545 2.27 12.55 23.26
CA ASP A 545 1.67 13.84 22.95
C ASP A 545 0.80 13.78 21.67
N SER A 546 -0.17 14.70 21.59
CA SER A 546 -1.08 15.01 20.47
C SER A 546 -2.41 14.24 20.33
N LEU A 547 -3.20 14.14 21.39
CA LEU A 547 -4.66 14.15 21.28
C LEU A 547 -5.24 15.09 22.32
N HIS A 548 -5.24 16.40 22.00
CA HIS A 548 -6.13 17.37 22.63
C HIS A 548 -7.57 16.99 22.26
N VAL A 549 -8.15 16.05 23.02
CA VAL A 549 -9.59 15.88 23.08
C VAL A 549 -10.07 16.93 24.08
N GLY A 550 -10.98 17.79 23.61
CA GLY A 550 -11.54 18.88 24.39
C GLY A 550 -11.92 18.43 25.79
N SER A 551 -11.61 19.30 26.74
CA SER A 551 -12.10 19.30 28.11
C SER A 551 -13.64 19.38 28.10
N GLU A 552 -14.31 18.26 27.79
CA GLU A 552 -15.71 18.03 28.13
C GLU A 552 -15.75 17.31 29.49
N SER A 553 -15.37 18.01 30.55
CA SER A 553 -15.55 17.51 31.91
C SER A 553 -15.53 18.61 32.97
N ASP A 554 -16.26 19.71 32.74
CA ASP A 554 -16.56 20.68 33.81
C ASP A 554 -17.99 20.55 34.36
N ASP A 555 -18.87 19.73 33.77
CA ASP A 555 -20.29 19.67 34.17
C ASP A 555 -20.67 18.60 35.21
N VAL A 556 -19.74 17.72 35.62
CA VAL A 556 -20.05 16.64 36.59
C VAL A 556 -19.76 17.04 38.05
N THR A 557 -19.14 18.20 38.27
CA THR A 557 -18.78 18.69 39.63
C THR A 557 -19.95 19.28 40.41
N SER A 558 -21.11 19.51 39.78
CA SER A 558 -22.26 20.19 40.40
C SER A 558 -23.37 19.26 40.94
N VAL A 559 -23.30 17.95 40.68
CA VAL A 559 -24.44 17.04 40.94
C VAL A 559 -24.50 16.49 42.37
N THR A 560 -23.42 16.55 43.15
CA THR A 560 -23.37 15.87 44.47
C THR A 560 -23.84 16.70 45.66
N ALA A 561 -24.05 18.01 45.51
CA ALA A 561 -24.48 18.86 46.63
C ALA A 561 -26.01 18.95 46.77
N SER A 562 -26.78 18.67 45.70
CA SER A 562 -28.23 18.91 45.66
C SER A 562 -29.10 17.64 45.68
N GLN A 563 -28.50 16.44 45.81
CA GLN A 563 -29.26 15.18 45.83
C GLN A 563 -29.37 14.53 47.23
N ILE A 564 -28.80 15.12 48.28
CA ILE A 564 -28.99 14.72 49.69
C ILE A 564 -30.25 15.39 50.27
N ALA A 565 -31.37 15.25 49.59
CA ALA A 565 -32.66 15.77 50.05
C ALA A 565 -33.70 14.65 50.09
N SER A 566 -33.65 13.83 51.14
CA SER A 566 -34.83 13.17 51.70
C SER A 566 -34.66 12.98 53.21
N ILE A 567 -34.62 14.12 53.90
CA ILE A 567 -34.72 14.23 55.36
C ILE A 567 -36.20 14.25 55.80
N GLY A 568 -37.15 14.36 54.86
CA GLY A 568 -38.58 14.53 55.13
C GLY A 568 -39.39 13.26 55.42
N THR A 569 -38.82 12.06 55.29
CA THR A 569 -39.57 10.80 55.51
C THR A 569 -39.66 10.40 56.98
N ILE A 570 -38.63 10.70 57.78
CA ILE A 570 -38.59 10.38 59.22
C ILE A 570 -39.63 11.22 60.00
N SER A 571 -39.72 12.52 59.67
CA SER A 571 -40.70 13.43 60.27
C SER A 571 -42.14 13.00 60.01
N ASN A 572 -42.46 12.51 58.81
CA ASN A 572 -43.82 12.08 58.47
C ASN A 572 -44.21 10.73 59.10
N ALA A 573 -43.26 9.80 59.27
CA ALA A 573 -43.52 8.53 59.95
C ALA A 573 -43.69 8.73 61.46
N LEU A 574 -42.85 9.58 62.08
CA LEU A 574 -42.90 9.89 63.50
C LEU A 574 -44.00 10.91 63.89
N ASP A 575 -44.48 11.74 62.96
CA ASP A 575 -45.66 12.61 63.17
C ASP A 575 -46.96 11.81 63.36
N THR A 576 -46.99 10.52 62.98
CA THR A 576 -48.13 9.64 63.25
C THR A 576 -48.14 9.06 64.67
N ALA A 577 -47.08 9.25 65.45
CA ALA A 577 -46.99 8.82 66.85
C ALA A 577 -47.76 9.79 67.76
N GLN A 578 -49.10 9.73 67.72
CA GLN A 578 -49.94 10.46 68.67
C GLN A 578 -49.73 9.90 70.08
N LEU A 579 -49.54 10.79 71.06
CA LEU A 579 -49.44 10.44 72.48
C LEU A 579 -50.72 9.73 72.92
N GLU A 580 -50.58 8.51 73.45
CA GLU A 580 -51.72 7.74 73.95
C GLU A 580 -51.81 7.83 75.48
N LEU A 581 -53.03 7.73 76.03
CA LEU A 581 -53.25 7.67 77.47
C LEU A 581 -52.55 6.45 78.14
N SER A 582 -52.18 5.45 77.34
CA SER A 582 -51.42 4.25 77.73
C SER A 582 -49.92 4.53 77.98
N ASP A 583 -49.35 5.61 77.42
CA ASP A 583 -47.94 5.98 77.60
C ASP A 583 -47.67 6.56 79.00
N PHE A 584 -48.69 7.10 79.65
CA PHE A 584 -48.63 7.72 80.97
C PHE A 584 -48.93 6.76 82.13
N ILE A 585 -49.44 5.55 81.85
CA ILE A 585 -49.91 4.61 82.87
C ILE A 585 -49.19 3.27 82.71
N ASP A 586 -48.54 2.80 83.77
CA ASP A 586 -47.96 1.47 83.81
C ASP A 586 -48.97 0.40 84.22
N LEU A 587 -49.77 -0.08 83.26
CA LEU A 587 -50.73 -1.18 83.43
C LEU A 587 -50.15 -2.54 83.04
N ASP A 588 -48.83 -2.72 83.12
CA ASP A 588 -48.22 -4.03 82.90
C ASP A 588 -48.32 -4.89 84.18
N LEU A 589 -49.54 -5.37 84.45
CA LEU A 589 -49.88 -6.21 85.60
C LEU A 589 -49.15 -7.58 85.59
N SER A 590 -48.45 -7.91 84.50
CA SER A 590 -47.77 -9.19 84.27
C SER A 590 -46.33 -9.21 84.79
N ARG A 591 -45.62 -8.08 84.76
CA ARG A 591 -44.22 -7.96 85.22
C ARG A 591 -44.07 -7.63 86.70
N ASN A 592 -45.21 -7.35 87.35
CA ASN A 592 -45.33 -6.80 88.70
C ASN A 592 -46.05 -7.74 89.69
N TRP A 593 -46.00 -9.06 89.49
CA TRP A 593 -46.43 -10.00 90.54
C TRP A 593 -45.58 -9.88 91.83
N GLY A 594 -44.37 -9.31 91.72
CA GLY A 594 -43.52 -8.92 92.84
C GLY A 594 -43.95 -7.66 93.60
N THR A 595 -44.76 -6.77 93.02
CA THR A 595 -45.31 -5.59 93.71
C THR A 595 -46.73 -5.83 94.23
N LEU A 596 -47.50 -6.76 93.65
CA LEU A 596 -48.76 -7.21 94.24
C LEU A 596 -48.56 -8.01 95.55
N THR A 597 -47.39 -8.61 95.77
CA THR A 597 -46.99 -9.17 97.08
C THR A 597 -46.57 -8.10 98.10
N SER A 598 -46.21 -6.89 97.66
CA SER A 598 -45.97 -5.75 98.56
C SER A 598 -47.28 -5.08 99.04
N LEU A 599 -48.39 -5.24 98.32
CA LEU A 599 -49.71 -4.76 98.73
C LEU A 599 -50.40 -5.65 99.78
N SER A 600 -49.95 -6.90 99.96
CA SER A 600 -50.30 -7.74 101.12
C SER A 600 -49.27 -7.67 102.27
N ALA A 601 -48.11 -7.04 102.04
CA ALA A 601 -47.01 -6.90 103.02
C ALA A 601 -46.98 -5.55 103.75
N SER A 602 -47.98 -4.67 103.58
CA SER A 602 -48.13 -3.46 104.44
C SER A 602 -48.77 -3.77 105.80
N LEU A 603 -49.16 -5.03 106.05
CA LEU A 603 -49.44 -5.60 107.38
C LEU A 603 -48.21 -6.29 108.02
N GLY A 604 -47.05 -6.31 107.34
CA GLY A 604 -45.81 -6.93 107.81
C GLY A 604 -44.68 -5.91 107.89
N LEU A 605 -44.69 -5.09 108.93
CA LEU A 605 -43.69 -4.05 109.24
C LEU A 605 -42.25 -4.55 109.11
N PHE A 606 -41.38 -3.67 108.58
CA PHE A 606 -39.99 -3.48 108.97
C PHE A 606 -39.45 -4.52 109.99
N ALA A 607 -38.89 -5.61 109.47
CA ALA A 607 -38.14 -6.58 110.25
C ALA A 607 -36.64 -6.40 109.98
N SER A 608 -36.05 -5.35 110.58
CA SER A 608 -34.67 -5.43 111.04
C SER A 608 -34.66 -6.11 112.41
N LYS A 609 -33.75 -7.08 112.57
CA LYS A 609 -33.75 -8.11 113.61
C LYS A 609 -33.32 -7.55 114.98
N SER A 610 -34.28 -7.06 115.77
CA SER A 610 -34.21 -7.00 117.25
C SER A 610 -35.53 -6.44 117.78
N VAL A 611 -36.11 -7.02 118.85
CA VAL A 611 -37.41 -6.68 119.53
C VAL A 611 -38.59 -7.64 119.26
N ALA A 612 -38.32 -8.90 118.89
CA ALA A 612 -39.33 -9.97 118.73
C ALA A 612 -39.82 -10.64 120.05
N ALA A 613 -39.95 -9.90 121.16
CA ALA A 613 -40.47 -10.45 122.43
C ALA A 613 -41.76 -9.79 122.95
N ASN A 614 -42.25 -8.70 122.36
CA ASN A 614 -43.48 -8.01 122.80
C ASN A 614 -44.59 -7.93 121.74
N ALA A 615 -44.50 -8.67 120.63
CA ALA A 615 -45.46 -8.58 119.52
C ALA A 615 -46.72 -9.46 119.68
N PHE A 616 -46.75 -10.39 120.65
CA PHE A 616 -47.91 -11.25 120.88
C PHE A 616 -48.98 -10.64 121.81
N SER A 617 -48.73 -9.45 122.37
CA SER A 617 -49.65 -8.79 123.33
C SER A 617 -50.50 -7.67 122.74
N LEU A 618 -50.37 -7.32 121.46
CA LEU A 618 -51.14 -6.24 120.80
C LEU A 618 -52.28 -6.74 119.89
N LEU A 619 -52.38 -8.05 119.63
CA LEU A 619 -53.50 -8.66 118.89
C LEU A 619 -54.69 -9.07 119.79
N ARG A 620 -54.70 -8.66 121.07
CA ARG A 620 -55.83 -8.84 122.02
C ARG A 620 -56.55 -7.53 122.37
N LEU A 621 -56.64 -6.59 121.43
CA LEU A 621 -57.41 -5.35 121.59
C LEU A 621 -58.44 -5.15 120.47
N SER A 622 -59.14 -6.22 120.06
CA SER A 622 -60.16 -6.16 119.00
C SER A 622 -61.60 -6.42 119.47
N SER A 623 -61.93 -6.33 120.76
CA SER A 623 -63.30 -6.57 121.25
C SER A 623 -64.01 -5.37 121.87
N SER A 624 -63.59 -4.13 121.57
CA SER A 624 -64.30 -2.94 122.06
C SER A 624 -64.15 -1.70 121.17
N VAL A 625 -64.50 -1.79 119.88
CA VAL A 625 -64.68 -0.59 119.02
C VAL A 625 -65.85 -0.81 118.05
N GLY A 626 -66.80 0.13 118.04
CA GLY A 626 -68.04 0.07 117.25
C GLY A 626 -67.83 0.13 115.72
N THR A 627 -68.75 -0.53 115.00
CA THR A 627 -68.72 -0.76 113.53
C THR A 627 -68.71 0.52 112.68
N THR A 628 -69.04 1.69 113.23
CA THR A 628 -69.06 2.98 112.52
C THR A 628 -67.69 3.66 112.45
N THR A 629 -66.82 3.47 113.46
CA THR A 629 -65.48 4.06 113.50
C THR A 629 -64.48 3.27 112.64
N ALA A 630 -64.64 1.94 112.57
CA ALA A 630 -63.86 1.08 111.70
C ALA A 630 -64.06 1.40 110.21
N ARG A 631 -65.30 1.70 109.78
CA ARG A 631 -65.58 2.09 108.38
C ARG A 631 -64.97 3.44 108.01
N ARG A 632 -64.91 4.40 108.95
CA ARG A 632 -64.24 5.69 108.75
C ARG A 632 -62.71 5.54 108.73
N MET A 633 -62.13 4.69 109.57
CA MET A 633 -60.69 4.42 109.56
C MET A 633 -60.23 3.67 108.29
N VAL A 634 -61.02 2.70 107.81
CA VAL A 634 -60.78 2.04 106.52
C VAL A 634 -60.92 3.04 105.36
N ALA A 635 -61.91 3.93 105.40
CA ALA A 635 -62.06 4.97 104.38
C ALA A 635 -60.89 5.99 104.39
N THR A 636 -60.43 6.43 105.56
CA THR A 636 -59.28 7.34 105.67
C THR A 636 -57.97 6.66 105.30
N ALA A 637 -57.81 5.38 105.63
CA ALA A 637 -56.66 4.58 105.21
C ALA A 637 -56.68 4.35 103.69
N ALA A 638 -57.84 4.08 103.08
CA ALA A 638 -57.99 3.97 101.64
C ALA A 638 -57.69 5.29 100.91
N VAL A 639 -58.05 6.45 101.50
CA VAL A 639 -57.70 7.77 100.96
C VAL A 639 -56.20 8.06 101.10
N LEU A 640 -55.55 7.68 102.20
CA LEU A 640 -54.10 7.84 102.37
C LEU A 640 -53.30 6.89 101.48
N ILE A 641 -53.75 5.65 101.31
CA ILE A 641 -53.17 4.68 100.38
C ILE A 641 -53.39 5.16 98.94
N GLY A 642 -54.58 5.68 98.62
CA GLY A 642 -54.88 6.27 97.31
C GLY A 642 -54.07 7.53 97.02
N ALA A 643 -53.89 8.42 98.00
CA ALA A 643 -53.07 9.62 97.86
C ALA A 643 -51.57 9.26 97.78
N GLY A 644 -51.12 8.28 98.55
CA GLY A 644 -49.75 7.75 98.50
C GLY A 644 -49.44 7.01 97.21
N SER A 645 -50.39 6.25 96.66
CA SER A 645 -50.25 5.60 95.35
C SER A 645 -50.26 6.61 94.22
N VAL A 646 -51.11 7.64 94.29
CA VAL A 646 -51.12 8.74 93.31
C VAL A 646 -49.81 9.53 93.40
N PHE A 647 -49.30 9.81 94.60
CA PHE A 647 -48.01 10.48 94.78
C PHE A 647 -46.83 9.65 94.28
N TYR A 648 -46.84 8.33 94.50
CA TYR A 648 -45.84 7.40 93.98
C TYR A 648 -45.87 7.34 92.45
N ILE A 649 -47.06 7.20 91.85
CA ILE A 649 -47.26 7.25 90.39
C ILE A 649 -46.74 8.57 89.83
N VAL A 650 -46.99 9.69 90.51
CA VAL A 650 -46.53 11.02 90.09
C VAL A 650 -45.01 11.18 90.22
N SER A 651 -44.41 10.65 91.27
CA SER A 651 -42.96 10.70 91.50
C SER A 651 -42.19 9.78 90.54
N ASP A 652 -42.79 8.66 90.13
CA ASP A 652 -42.21 7.70 89.20
C ASP A 652 -42.64 7.99 87.74
N MET A 653 -43.51 8.99 87.52
CA MET A 653 -44.05 9.36 86.20
C MET A 653 -42.96 9.84 85.24
N ASP A 654 -41.94 10.52 85.77
CA ASP A 654 -40.81 11.02 85.00
C ASP A 654 -39.97 9.88 84.39
N ALA A 655 -39.55 8.92 85.21
CA ALA A 655 -38.77 7.76 84.75
C ALA A 655 -39.58 6.81 83.85
N THR A 656 -40.87 6.64 84.13
CA THR A 656 -41.76 5.77 83.36
C THR A 656 -42.07 6.32 81.97
N VAL A 657 -42.36 7.62 81.84
CA VAL A 657 -42.62 8.27 80.54
C VAL A 657 -41.37 8.23 79.66
N ARG A 658 -40.19 8.58 80.19
CA ARG A 658 -38.92 8.50 79.42
C ARG A 658 -38.62 7.09 78.91
N ARG A 659 -38.73 6.09 79.79
CA ARG A 659 -38.46 4.69 79.44
C ARG A 659 -39.44 4.14 78.41
N LYS A 660 -40.74 4.39 78.58
CA LYS A 660 -41.78 3.88 77.68
C LYS A 660 -41.76 4.55 76.32
N LEU A 661 -41.57 5.87 76.26
CA LEU A 661 -41.43 6.58 74.98
C LEU A 661 -40.17 6.12 74.24
N ALA A 662 -39.03 6.00 74.91
CA ALA A 662 -37.81 5.49 74.29
C ALA A 662 -37.97 4.04 73.79
N GLN A 663 -38.63 3.15 74.57
CA GLN A 663 -38.90 1.77 74.16
C GLN A 663 -39.90 1.70 73.00
N ARG A 664 -40.95 2.53 73.01
CA ARG A 664 -41.95 2.60 71.94
C ARG A 664 -41.32 3.08 70.63
N VAL A 665 -40.51 4.15 70.69
CA VAL A 665 -39.77 4.64 69.52
C VAL A 665 -38.76 3.59 69.04
N ALA A 666 -38.02 2.93 69.93
CA ALA A 666 -37.10 1.86 69.54
C ALA A 666 -37.79 0.66 68.86
N LEU A 667 -38.98 0.27 69.31
CA LEU A 667 -39.80 -0.78 68.69
C LEU A 667 -40.39 -0.35 67.34
N MET A 668 -40.79 0.92 67.20
CA MET A 668 -41.24 1.48 65.91
C MET A 668 -40.10 1.49 64.89
N LEU A 669 -38.89 1.92 65.30
CA LEU A 669 -37.70 1.90 64.45
C LEU A 669 -37.29 0.47 64.05
N ASP A 670 -37.46 -0.51 64.94
CA ASP A 670 -37.19 -1.93 64.63
C ASP A 670 -38.22 -2.52 63.66
N ALA A 671 -39.51 -2.23 63.86
CA ALA A 671 -40.60 -2.69 63.01
C ALA A 671 -40.50 -2.15 61.56
N GLU A 672 -39.97 -0.94 61.40
CA GLU A 672 -39.70 -0.33 60.09
C GLU A 672 -38.38 -0.78 59.45
N GLY A 673 -37.53 -1.53 60.16
CA GLY A 673 -36.20 -1.90 59.67
C GLY A 673 -35.30 -0.69 59.44
N PHE A 674 -35.42 0.34 60.28
CA PHE A 674 -34.80 1.66 60.12
C PHE A 674 -33.29 1.60 59.87
N VAL A 675 -32.57 0.77 60.64
CA VAL A 675 -31.12 0.62 60.55
C VAL A 675 -30.70 0.04 59.20
N GLU A 676 -31.37 -1.03 58.76
CA GLU A 676 -31.07 -1.68 57.48
C GLU A 676 -31.44 -0.78 56.29
N HIS A 677 -32.59 -0.08 56.38
CA HIS A 677 -33.04 0.86 55.36
C HIS A 677 -32.05 2.02 55.16
N HIS A 678 -31.61 2.66 56.25
CA HIS A 678 -30.66 3.77 56.16
C HIS A 678 -29.26 3.32 55.75
N ALA A 679 -28.80 2.14 56.18
CA ALA A 679 -27.54 1.56 55.75
C ALA A 679 -27.55 1.22 54.25
N GLU A 680 -28.63 0.65 53.72
CA GLU A 680 -28.78 0.37 52.28
C GLU A 680 -28.91 1.65 51.45
N ARG A 681 -29.70 2.62 51.91
CA ARG A 681 -29.84 3.94 51.28
C ARG A 681 -28.48 4.64 51.16
N LEU A 682 -27.74 4.76 52.26
CA LEU A 682 -26.44 5.45 52.21
C LEU A 682 -25.40 4.69 51.40
N THR A 683 -25.44 3.36 51.40
CA THR A 683 -24.52 2.56 50.58
C THR A 683 -24.84 2.68 49.09
N THR A 684 -26.11 2.71 48.71
CA THR A 684 -26.54 2.90 47.32
C THR A 684 -26.18 4.29 46.80
N GLU A 685 -26.36 5.34 47.62
CA GLU A 685 -25.91 6.70 47.30
C GLU A 685 -24.38 6.81 47.22
N ALA A 686 -23.65 6.20 48.15
CA ALA A 686 -22.18 6.15 48.10
C ALA A 686 -21.67 5.43 46.84
N SER A 687 -22.26 4.28 46.49
CA SER A 687 -21.97 3.55 45.26
C SER A 687 -22.28 4.42 44.03
N ARG A 688 -23.44 5.10 44.00
CA ARG A 688 -23.84 5.97 42.89
C ARG A 688 -22.89 7.16 42.72
N ALA A 689 -22.33 7.68 43.80
CA ALA A 689 -21.37 8.78 43.78
C ALA A 689 -19.95 8.34 43.35
N ILE A 690 -19.47 7.16 43.77
CA ILE A 690 -18.10 6.70 43.48
C ILE A 690 -17.99 6.04 42.09
N ARG A 691 -19.01 5.29 41.67
CA ARG A 691 -18.99 4.48 40.44
C ARG A 691 -18.63 5.26 39.15
N PRO A 692 -19.12 6.49 38.91
CA PRO A 692 -18.73 7.25 37.72
C PRO A 692 -17.22 7.50 37.63
N PHE A 693 -16.53 7.68 38.76
CA PHE A 693 -15.08 7.91 38.79
C PHE A 693 -14.29 6.64 38.46
N ALA A 694 -14.69 5.50 39.04
CA ALA A 694 -14.09 4.21 38.71
C ALA A 694 -14.30 3.86 37.23
N TRP A 695 -15.51 4.09 36.70
CA TRP A 695 -15.82 3.90 35.29
C TRP A 695 -14.98 4.82 34.38
N HIS A 696 -14.82 6.08 34.76
CA HIS A 696 -14.03 7.04 33.99
C HIS A 696 -12.54 6.62 33.91
N LEU A 697 -11.94 6.20 35.02
CA LEU A 697 -10.58 5.68 35.07
C LEU A 697 -10.41 4.46 34.14
N GLN A 698 -11.32 3.48 34.25
CA GLN A 698 -11.32 2.28 33.39
C GLN A 698 -11.45 2.65 31.91
N HIS A 699 -12.36 3.56 31.58
CA HIS A 699 -12.57 4.03 30.22
C HIS A 699 -11.34 4.75 29.65
N ASN A 700 -10.65 5.58 30.44
CA ASN A 700 -9.44 6.27 30.01
C ASN A 700 -8.29 5.30 29.73
N PHE A 701 -8.10 4.30 30.58
CA PHE A 701 -7.11 3.24 30.32
C PHE A 701 -7.48 2.43 29.07
N GLN A 702 -8.75 2.09 28.87
CA GLN A 702 -9.21 1.40 27.67
C GLN A 702 -8.90 2.20 26.40
N ARG A 703 -9.13 3.51 26.40
CA ARG A 703 -8.76 4.40 25.27
C ARG A 703 -7.26 4.45 25.01
N MET A 704 -6.42 4.42 26.05
CA MET A 704 -4.96 4.36 25.89
C MET A 704 -4.50 3.04 25.26
N VAL A 705 -5.06 1.90 25.72
CA VAL A 705 -4.79 0.58 25.12
C VAL A 705 -5.20 0.59 23.65
N GLU A 706 -6.41 1.05 23.34
CA GLU A 706 -6.92 1.11 21.98
C GLU A 706 -6.02 1.97 21.07
N ALA A 707 -5.54 3.11 21.56
CA ALA A 707 -4.62 3.96 20.80
C ALA A 707 -3.29 3.26 20.47
N GLU A 708 -2.69 2.54 21.43
CA GLU A 708 -1.47 1.75 21.18
C GLU A 708 -1.73 0.54 20.27
N GLU A 709 -2.89 -0.10 20.39
CA GLU A 709 -3.31 -1.19 19.49
C GLU A 709 -3.49 -0.70 18.05
N HIS A 710 -4.05 0.49 17.85
CA HIS A 710 -4.17 1.10 16.53
C HIS A 710 -2.79 1.40 15.94
N LYS A 711 -1.87 2.01 16.71
CA LYS A 711 -0.48 2.23 16.25
C LYS A 711 0.20 0.92 15.86
N ARG A 712 0.05 -0.13 16.67
CA ARG A 712 0.60 -1.46 16.38
C ARG A 712 -0.03 -2.08 15.13
N ALA A 713 -1.35 -1.94 14.96
CA ALA A 713 -2.06 -2.41 13.77
C ALA A 713 -1.56 -1.69 12.51
N ASP A 714 -1.31 -0.39 12.57
CA ASP A 714 -0.73 0.40 11.48
C ASP A 714 0.68 -0.08 11.12
N HIS A 715 1.54 -0.30 12.12
CA HIS A 715 2.87 -0.86 11.89
C HIS A 715 2.81 -2.27 11.28
N LEU A 716 1.90 -3.13 11.75
CA LEU A 716 1.70 -4.47 11.18
C LEU A 716 1.15 -4.41 9.74
N HIS A 717 0.26 -3.47 9.44
CA HIS A 717 -0.26 -3.26 8.09
C HIS A 717 0.84 -2.79 7.14
N ARG A 718 1.65 -1.81 7.54
CA ARG A 718 2.83 -1.36 6.78
C ARG A 718 3.85 -2.49 6.56
N ARG A 719 4.03 -3.37 7.56
CA ARG A 719 4.90 -4.55 7.41
C ARG A 719 4.36 -5.52 6.37
N ARG A 720 3.05 -5.81 6.39
CA ARG A 720 2.40 -6.68 5.38
C ARG A 720 2.53 -6.08 3.98
N ALA A 721 2.28 -4.79 3.82
CA ALA A 721 2.46 -4.11 2.54
C ALA A 721 3.91 -4.25 2.01
N ALA A 722 4.92 -4.04 2.87
CA ALA A 722 6.31 -4.22 2.50
C ALA A 722 6.66 -5.70 2.16
N GLN A 723 6.05 -6.67 2.85
CA GLN A 723 6.21 -8.10 2.55
C GLN A 723 5.57 -8.46 1.20
N ASP A 724 4.37 -7.97 0.92
CA ASP A 724 3.70 -8.17 -0.36
C ASP A 724 4.52 -7.57 -1.52
N SER A 725 5.13 -6.40 -1.30
CA SER A 725 6.08 -5.81 -2.25
C SER A 725 7.32 -6.65 -2.44
N GLN A 726 7.91 -7.17 -1.36
CA GLN A 726 9.07 -8.07 -1.45
C GLN A 726 8.76 -9.29 -2.33
N ILE A 727 7.63 -9.96 -2.07
CA ILE A 727 7.19 -11.15 -2.82
C ILE A 727 6.99 -10.79 -4.30
N TYR A 728 6.29 -9.69 -4.57
CA TYR A 728 6.07 -9.22 -5.95
C TYR A 728 7.37 -9.00 -6.71
N PHE A 729 8.35 -8.30 -6.12
CA PHE A 729 9.62 -8.02 -6.80
C PHE A 729 10.50 -9.26 -6.93
N ASP A 730 10.43 -10.22 -6.01
CA ASP A 730 11.11 -11.51 -6.16
C ASP A 730 10.51 -12.33 -7.33
N GLU A 731 9.19 -12.39 -7.45
CA GLU A 731 8.52 -13.04 -8.59
C GLU A 731 8.82 -12.32 -9.92
N LEU A 732 8.81 -10.99 -9.91
CA LEU A 732 9.14 -10.15 -11.06
C LEU A 732 10.57 -10.44 -11.54
N ARG A 733 11.53 -10.51 -10.61
CA ARG A 733 12.92 -10.83 -10.90
C ARG A 733 13.06 -12.22 -11.51
N ALA A 734 12.37 -13.23 -10.97
CA ALA A 734 12.40 -14.59 -11.51
C ALA A 734 11.85 -14.63 -12.95
N LYS A 735 10.71 -13.99 -13.21
CA LYS A 735 10.11 -13.89 -14.55
C LYS A 735 11.03 -13.15 -15.54
N ALA A 736 11.62 -12.04 -15.11
CA ALA A 736 12.53 -11.26 -15.94
C ALA A 736 13.81 -12.05 -16.27
N GLN A 737 14.36 -12.82 -15.32
CA GLN A 737 15.51 -13.70 -15.54
C GLN A 737 15.19 -14.84 -16.52
N GLU A 738 14.03 -15.49 -16.37
CA GLU A 738 13.59 -16.54 -17.29
C GLU A 738 13.46 -16.01 -18.72
N LEU A 739 12.83 -14.84 -18.89
CA LEU A 739 12.72 -14.17 -20.19
C LEU A 739 14.09 -13.77 -20.73
N ALA A 740 15.01 -13.28 -19.88
CA ALA A 740 16.35 -12.88 -20.30
C ALA A 740 17.14 -14.08 -20.85
N LEU A 741 17.09 -15.22 -20.16
CA LEU A 741 17.70 -16.47 -20.63
C LEU A 741 17.06 -16.95 -21.94
N ALA A 742 15.74 -16.83 -22.07
CA ALA A 742 15.02 -17.21 -23.29
C ALA A 742 15.44 -16.32 -24.48
N VAL A 743 15.60 -15.02 -24.28
CA VAL A 743 16.07 -14.06 -25.31
C VAL A 743 17.53 -14.31 -25.67
N GLN A 744 18.39 -14.61 -24.69
CA GLN A 744 19.81 -14.96 -24.94
C GLN A 744 19.95 -16.27 -25.73
N SER A 745 19.04 -17.23 -25.54
CA SER A 745 19.05 -18.49 -26.31
C SER A 745 18.81 -18.30 -27.82
N ILE A 746 18.27 -17.15 -28.23
CA ILE A 746 18.07 -16.81 -29.64
C ILE A 746 19.38 -16.21 -30.15
N THR A 747 20.39 -17.03 -30.43
CA THR A 747 21.67 -16.52 -30.92
C THR A 747 21.53 -15.82 -32.26
N ALA A 748 22.29 -14.73 -32.41
CA ALA A 748 22.34 -13.97 -33.65
C ALA A 748 23.16 -14.59 -34.78
N ASP A 749 23.95 -15.58 -34.40
CA ASP A 749 24.75 -16.36 -35.32
C ASP A 749 23.93 -17.57 -35.79
N LEU A 750 23.97 -17.79 -37.11
CA LEU A 750 23.25 -18.84 -37.85
C LEU A 750 23.95 -20.19 -37.75
#